data_AF-A0A178CCT2-F1
#
_entry.id   AF-A0A178CCT2-F1
#
_cell.length_a   1.000
_cell.length_b   1.000
_cell.length_c   1.000
_cell.angle_alpha   90.00
_cell.angle_beta   90.00
_cell.angle_gamma   90.00
#
_symmetry.space_group_name_H-M   'P 1'
#
loop_
_entity.id
_entity.type
_entity.pdbx_description
1 polymer ?
#
loop_
_entity_poly.entity_id
_entity_poly.type
_entity_poly.pdbx_seq_one_letter_code
_entity_poly.pdbx_strand_id
1 'polypeptide(L)'
;MASILKKIIRNDAMKEDPVEIYGWRSFVLTLTACMSGMLFGMDTGIIGGVIVLPAFTKKYHFDGLSKNDAATLSANIVSFLQLGCAFGALLAYPFADRYGRRASLMGSAFIGLVGIVMQFAASGYLGCMYTARLIAGLGAGACSMIAPLYVSENAPRALRGALTGTFQFFNTFGVMLAFWIDYGAELHLTGSSSYIVPLATQGIPAILLIVGMFFMNESPRHLAKQDEWEKAKKVLSLVRNLPEDHPYLQSEFQDIAIQLERERLLINGAGWRALQREMWTIPGNRKRALISFVLMMFQNLTGSNAINYYAPTIFKNIGITGTSVSLLATGIYGIVKMCSCATYLIFFADSLGRRRSLLWTAIAIACDMMYIGLYVRISPPKPGVPISGAGYFALVCIYLFAVFFQMGWGATPWIYVSEIPSARLRSMNVSIAASSQWLWNFVIARAVPNMLVNMGSNGYGTYIFFSVCCLCSFVFVWFFVPDTKGMSLEQMDDLFGVTELVHQKVGAMGSGDAKFPIRYNDPEYQQIHRNLFSHSLLCPLEDVLPPGVNQQQFDCAVAEFGEAVGEDNVFKGQALEEYVDPYELWEDEGKRKMPSAAVCPCSIDELRIVLKVANKFGIPVWTFSRGKNLGYGGPAPRLNGSVALDLHRMNKIIEVNDKFSYAVVEPGVTFTDLYLYCVEHKLGVWPSVPSLGWGSVVGNTVDRGTGFTPTATHHQHISGMEVMLADGDLVRTGQFAISNSPSAHLSKFSFGPSIEGLFLQSNLGIVTKMGIWLHPQPQAYMSCTFDMPNFEDVEVIVDIFGSLRRDGLLPNTVYVSNIVEWLGMTGKRAELWPEEGPIPDWRLRELQKELGFGYWNVKFGLYGAKAVVQSHFDELKRIIGQKVPGAEYHLQGHLFSGEDDKLLDANSIPDPHGGFFVGVPSLWSLPMVRYRLPKEKAGIGAHADYSPIIPSDGKMVLEWVKTARNICEGRGFDLFCDFFMHERHLIFVNMMVFDKANPSHRKTVDAIFRDLYREGRQRGFSKYRSHINYMDLVADAYDFNDHAYRRFVERLKDTVDPNGILSPGKQGIWPARYRHLKEKL
;
A
#
# COMPACT_ATOMS: atom_id res chain seq x y z
N MET A 1 -5.89 38.45 5.97
CA MET A 1 -4.79 37.45 5.94
C MET A 1 -4.80 36.62 4.65
N ALA A 2 -5.89 35.92 4.32
CA ALA A 2 -5.97 35.07 3.12
C ALA A 2 -5.77 35.81 1.77
N SER A 3 -6.25 37.04 1.62
CA SER A 3 -6.04 37.88 0.41
C SER A 3 -4.56 38.26 0.18
N ILE A 4 -3.78 38.44 1.26
CA ILE A 4 -2.33 38.73 1.20
C ILE A 4 -1.57 37.44 0.88
N LEU A 5 -1.94 36.32 1.50
CA LEU A 5 -1.35 35.00 1.24
C LEU A 5 -1.54 34.58 -0.23
N LYS A 6 -2.73 34.77 -0.82
CA LYS A 6 -2.98 34.49 -2.25
C LYS A 6 -2.16 35.35 -3.22
N LYS A 7 -1.73 36.55 -2.82
CA LYS A 7 -0.87 37.42 -3.64
C LYS A 7 0.61 37.02 -3.58
N ILE A 8 1.06 36.47 -2.46
CA ILE A 8 2.47 36.15 -2.19
C ILE A 8 2.78 34.69 -2.55
N ILE A 9 1.88 33.77 -2.22
CA ILE A 9 2.05 32.32 -2.42
C ILE A 9 1.31 31.91 -3.70
N ARG A 10 2.07 31.70 -4.77
CA ARG A 10 1.55 31.19 -6.05
C ARG A 10 1.65 29.65 -6.06
N ASN A 11 0.67 28.99 -5.44
CA ASN A 11 0.53 27.54 -5.46
C ASN A 11 -0.81 27.17 -6.13
N ASP A 12 -0.81 26.20 -7.04
CA ASP A 12 -1.99 25.79 -7.80
C ASP A 12 -3.12 25.26 -6.90
N ALA A 13 -2.80 24.64 -5.76
CA ALA A 13 -3.78 24.21 -4.76
C ALA A 13 -4.62 25.35 -4.17
N MET A 14 -4.09 26.57 -4.08
CA MET A 14 -4.82 27.74 -3.54
C MET A 14 -5.91 28.27 -4.48
N LYS A 15 -5.97 27.78 -5.72
CA LYS A 15 -6.99 28.18 -6.71
C LYS A 15 -8.36 27.57 -6.41
N GLU A 16 -8.38 26.37 -5.85
CA GLU A 16 -9.60 25.56 -5.62
C GLU A 16 -10.02 25.51 -4.14
N ASP A 17 -9.11 25.83 -3.22
CA ASP A 17 -9.34 25.71 -1.78
C ASP A 17 -10.22 26.86 -1.20
N PRO A 18 -11.13 26.56 -0.25
CA PRO A 18 -11.91 27.56 0.48
C PRO A 18 -11.01 28.58 1.19
N VAL A 19 -11.48 29.81 1.37
CA VAL A 19 -10.66 30.90 1.96
C VAL A 19 -10.53 30.74 3.49
N GLU A 20 -11.53 30.12 4.09
CA GLU A 20 -11.75 29.95 5.53
C GLU A 20 -10.68 29.05 6.17
N ILE A 21 -10.14 28.08 5.42
CA ILE A 21 -9.11 27.15 5.92
C ILE A 21 -7.77 27.84 6.21
N TYR A 22 -7.56 29.02 5.63
CA TYR A 22 -6.40 29.89 5.85
C TYR A 22 -6.58 30.81 7.07
N GLY A 23 -7.48 30.43 7.99
CA GLY A 23 -7.78 31.15 9.22
C GLY A 23 -6.66 31.08 10.27
N TRP A 24 -6.79 31.94 11.28
CA TRP A 24 -5.79 32.14 12.34
C TRP A 24 -5.55 30.90 13.23
N ARG A 25 -6.50 29.95 13.29
CA ARG A 25 -6.44 28.76 14.16
C ARG A 25 -5.24 27.85 13.84
N SER A 26 -5.01 27.57 12.56
CA SER A 26 -3.84 26.79 12.09
C SER A 26 -2.51 27.50 12.41
N PHE A 27 -2.49 28.83 12.35
CA PHE A 27 -1.32 29.61 12.71
C PHE A 27 -1.05 29.58 14.22
N VAL A 28 -2.06 29.76 15.08
CA VAL A 28 -1.87 29.71 16.53
C VAL A 28 -1.40 28.33 17.00
N LEU A 29 -1.96 27.26 16.43
CA LEU A 29 -1.48 25.89 16.69
C LEU A 29 -0.01 25.74 16.29
N THR A 30 0.36 26.25 15.11
CA THR A 30 1.74 26.22 14.61
C THR A 30 2.69 27.02 15.50
N LEU A 31 2.33 28.27 15.85
CA LEU A 31 3.15 29.14 16.70
C LEU A 31 3.37 28.51 18.08
N THR A 32 2.33 27.90 18.65
CA THR A 32 2.39 27.21 19.94
C THR A 32 3.33 26.01 19.88
N ALA A 33 3.16 25.13 18.90
CA ALA A 33 4.01 23.97 18.71
C ALA A 33 5.47 24.36 18.43
N CYS A 34 5.70 25.43 17.66
CA CYS A 34 7.03 25.93 17.30
C CYS A 34 7.80 26.57 18.46
N MET A 35 7.19 26.80 19.63
CA MET A 35 7.92 27.14 20.86
C MET A 35 8.96 26.07 21.22
N SER A 36 8.75 24.82 20.78
CA SER A 36 9.77 23.76 20.83
C SER A 36 11.05 24.07 20.05
N GLY A 37 10.94 24.70 18.88
CA GLY A 37 12.09 25.14 18.10
C GLY A 37 12.83 26.25 18.83
N MET A 38 12.09 27.19 19.42
CA MET A 38 12.66 28.29 20.21
C MET A 38 13.34 27.80 21.49
N LEU A 39 12.81 26.76 22.15
CA LEU A 39 13.46 26.11 23.30
C LEU A 39 14.90 25.68 22.95
N PHE A 40 15.06 25.01 21.81
CA PHE A 40 16.37 24.57 21.34
C PHE A 40 17.25 25.75 20.88
N GLY A 41 16.67 26.71 20.16
CA GLY A 41 17.37 27.88 19.68
C GLY A 41 17.93 28.74 20.82
N MET A 42 17.13 28.94 21.88
CA MET A 42 17.56 29.70 23.05
C MET A 42 18.71 29.01 23.79
N ASP A 43 18.63 27.70 24.03
CA ASP A 43 19.77 26.97 24.64
C ASP A 43 21.04 27.11 23.79
N THR A 44 20.90 26.96 22.46
CA THR A 44 22.03 27.02 21.53
C THR A 44 22.75 28.36 21.56
N GLY A 45 22.01 29.48 21.61
CA GLY A 45 22.61 30.80 21.73
C GLY A 45 23.19 31.05 23.13
N ILE A 46 22.42 30.76 24.18
CA ILE A 46 22.76 31.09 25.58
C ILE A 46 24.03 30.36 26.01
N ILE A 47 24.15 29.06 25.73
CA ILE A 47 25.35 28.34 26.12
C ILE A 47 26.59 28.89 25.39
N GLY A 48 26.43 29.36 24.15
CA GLY A 48 27.54 29.89 23.35
C GLY A 48 28.09 31.21 23.88
N GLY A 49 27.26 32.08 24.43
CA GLY A 49 27.71 33.30 25.12
C GLY A 49 28.15 33.04 26.56
N VAL A 50 27.40 32.22 27.31
CA VAL A 50 27.69 31.93 28.72
C VAL A 50 29.07 31.32 28.94
N ILE A 51 29.51 30.39 28.09
CA ILE A 51 30.80 29.70 28.24
C ILE A 51 32.02 30.63 28.10
N VAL A 52 31.86 31.83 27.52
CA VAL A 52 32.93 32.82 27.39
C VAL A 52 32.85 33.94 28.44
N LEU A 53 31.82 33.94 29.30
CA LEU A 53 31.68 34.93 30.36
C LEU A 53 32.77 34.75 31.44
N PRO A 54 33.40 35.84 31.93
CA PRO A 54 34.42 35.75 32.98
C PRO A 54 33.91 35.08 34.28
N ALA A 55 32.66 35.33 34.66
CA ALA A 55 32.07 34.75 35.86
C ALA A 55 31.87 33.22 35.74
N PHE A 56 31.52 32.74 34.55
CA PHE A 56 31.30 31.32 34.28
C PHE A 56 32.64 30.56 34.21
N THR A 57 33.60 31.09 33.46
CA THR A 57 34.95 30.50 33.29
C THR A 57 35.66 30.34 34.64
N LYS A 58 35.61 31.36 35.50
CA LYS A 58 36.15 31.29 36.86
C LYS A 58 35.45 30.23 37.73
N LYS A 59 34.11 30.15 37.64
CA LYS A 59 33.30 29.25 38.49
C LYS A 59 33.44 27.77 38.09
N TYR A 60 33.63 27.49 36.81
CA TYR A 60 33.79 26.13 36.27
C TYR A 60 35.25 25.76 35.98
N HIS A 61 36.21 26.46 36.62
CA HIS A 61 37.64 26.12 36.62
C HIS A 61 38.29 26.07 35.23
N PHE A 62 37.94 27.02 34.35
CA PHE A 62 38.65 27.19 33.07
C PHE A 62 40.04 27.81 33.24
N ASP A 63 40.25 28.55 34.34
CA ASP A 63 41.50 29.24 34.63
C ASP A 63 42.64 28.25 34.91
N GLY A 64 43.77 28.40 34.21
CA GLY A 64 44.96 27.55 34.37
C GLY A 64 45.00 26.27 33.52
N LEU A 65 43.94 25.98 32.75
CA LEU A 65 43.93 24.86 31.79
C LEU A 65 44.77 25.17 30.54
N SER A 66 45.35 24.12 29.93
CA SER A 66 45.94 24.26 28.60
C SER A 66 44.88 24.64 27.57
N LYS A 67 45.26 25.23 26.42
CA LYS A 67 44.31 25.56 25.35
C LYS A 67 43.48 24.35 24.91
N ASN A 68 44.08 23.16 24.92
CA ASN A 68 43.42 21.90 24.55
C ASN A 68 42.45 21.41 25.64
N ASP A 69 42.81 21.56 26.92
CA ASP A 69 41.95 21.14 28.03
C ASP A 69 40.76 22.08 28.19
N ALA A 70 40.96 23.39 28.03
CA ALA A 70 39.88 24.38 28.02
C ALA A 70 38.94 24.18 26.82
N ALA A 71 39.47 23.88 25.63
CA ALA A 71 38.67 23.54 24.46
C ALA A 71 37.86 22.25 24.68
N THR A 72 38.46 21.24 25.31
CA THR A 72 37.78 19.97 25.64
C THR A 72 36.68 20.16 26.68
N LEU A 73 36.93 20.96 27.72
CA LEU A 73 35.93 21.26 28.74
C LEU A 73 34.72 22.01 28.15
N SER A 74 34.98 23.05 27.36
CA SER A 74 33.94 23.78 26.62
C SER A 74 33.14 22.86 25.70
N ALA A 75 33.84 22.03 24.91
CA ALA A 75 33.22 21.08 24.01
C ALA A 75 32.33 20.05 24.73
N ASN A 76 32.76 19.55 25.89
CA ASN A 76 31.96 18.63 26.71
C ASN A 76 30.71 19.33 27.27
N ILE A 77 30.83 20.55 27.82
CA ILE A 77 29.66 21.27 28.34
C ILE A 77 28.63 21.47 27.24
N VAL A 78 29.04 21.97 26.07
CA VAL A 78 28.10 22.22 24.97
C VAL A 78 27.46 20.92 24.49
N SER A 79 28.26 19.88 24.19
CA SER A 79 27.85 18.68 23.45
C SER A 79 26.86 17.74 24.18
N PHE A 80 26.84 17.71 25.52
CA PHE A 80 25.95 16.79 26.26
C PHE A 80 24.46 17.02 26.00
N LEU A 81 24.07 18.24 25.63
CA LEU A 81 22.69 18.53 25.22
C LEU A 81 22.35 17.79 23.94
N GLN A 82 23.19 17.88 22.90
CA GLN A 82 22.95 17.23 21.60
C GLN A 82 22.93 15.71 21.74
N LEU A 83 23.76 15.15 22.63
CA LEU A 83 23.71 13.73 22.96
C LEU A 83 22.34 13.35 23.56
N GLY A 84 21.84 14.15 24.51
CA GLY A 84 20.49 14.00 25.04
C GLY A 84 19.43 14.12 23.95
N CYS A 85 19.57 15.09 23.04
CA CYS A 85 18.64 15.28 21.93
C CYS A 85 18.57 14.07 20.99
N ALA A 86 19.72 13.43 20.71
CA ALA A 86 19.79 12.26 19.83
C ALA A 86 19.00 11.08 20.39
N PHE A 87 19.11 10.82 21.70
CA PHE A 87 18.31 9.80 22.38
C PHE A 87 16.86 10.21 22.56
N GLY A 88 16.60 11.47 22.91
CA GLY A 88 15.25 12.01 23.07
C GLY A 88 14.42 11.87 21.79
N ALA A 89 15.01 12.17 20.64
CA ALA A 89 14.35 12.03 19.33
C ALA A 89 14.00 10.56 18.98
N LEU A 90 14.84 9.58 19.38
CA LEU A 90 14.56 8.15 19.17
C LEU A 90 13.49 7.63 20.12
N LEU A 91 13.59 8.01 21.41
CA LEU A 91 12.69 7.55 22.45
C LEU A 91 11.30 8.18 22.33
N ALA A 92 11.15 9.32 21.65
CA ALA A 92 9.88 10.01 21.47
C ALA A 92 8.86 9.25 20.61
N TYR A 93 9.31 8.45 19.65
CA TYR A 93 8.44 7.73 18.71
C TYR A 93 7.32 6.90 19.39
N PRO A 94 7.61 5.93 20.30
CA PRO A 94 6.57 5.09 20.90
C PRO A 94 5.57 5.89 21.74
N PHE A 95 6.01 6.97 22.39
CA PHE A 95 5.12 7.82 23.19
C PHE A 95 4.20 8.66 22.30
N ALA A 96 4.74 9.26 21.23
CA ALA A 96 3.96 10.06 20.28
C ALA A 96 2.91 9.23 19.52
N ASP A 97 3.21 7.95 19.27
CA ASP A 97 2.27 7.04 18.60
C ASP A 97 1.19 6.52 19.54
N ARG A 98 1.51 6.31 20.84
CA ARG A 98 0.58 5.79 21.85
C ARG A 98 -0.29 6.84 22.53
N TYR A 99 0.30 7.98 22.92
CA TYR A 99 -0.36 9.00 23.75
C TYR A 99 -0.73 10.27 22.97
N GLY A 100 -0.40 10.33 21.68
CA GLY A 100 -0.65 11.49 20.84
C GLY A 100 0.44 12.53 20.91
N ARG A 101 0.32 13.56 20.07
CA ARG A 101 1.35 14.56 19.83
C ARG A 101 1.29 15.64 20.91
N ARG A 102 0.09 16.00 21.37
CA ARG A 102 -0.13 17.03 22.39
C ARG A 102 0.49 16.64 23.72
N ALA A 103 0.11 15.48 24.26
CA ALA A 103 0.62 15.00 25.54
C ALA A 103 2.14 14.77 25.49
N SER A 104 2.64 14.24 24.38
CA SER A 104 4.08 13.98 24.19
C SER A 104 4.90 15.28 24.12
N LEU A 105 4.39 16.34 23.49
CA LEU A 105 5.04 17.66 23.49
C LEU A 105 5.10 18.28 24.89
N MET A 106 4.01 18.20 25.66
CA MET A 106 3.96 18.71 27.04
C MET A 106 4.94 17.96 27.94
N GLY A 107 4.96 16.62 27.87
CA GLY A 107 5.89 15.79 28.63
C GLY A 107 7.35 16.05 28.26
N SER A 108 7.64 16.19 26.97
CA SER A 108 8.99 16.49 26.47
C SER A 108 9.47 17.87 26.92
N ALA A 109 8.59 18.88 26.86
CA ALA A 109 8.88 20.23 27.33
C ALA A 109 9.13 20.26 28.85
N PHE A 110 8.37 19.47 29.62
CA PHE A 110 8.56 19.35 31.07
C PHE A 110 9.91 18.71 31.42
N ILE A 111 10.31 17.62 30.74
CA ILE A 111 11.64 17.02 30.90
C ILE A 111 12.74 18.04 30.57
N GLY A 112 12.54 18.80 29.48
CA GLY A 112 13.42 19.89 29.08
C GLY A 112 13.58 20.94 30.19
N LEU A 113 12.46 21.38 30.77
CA LEU A 113 12.40 22.36 31.84
C LEU A 113 13.12 21.88 33.12
N VAL A 114 12.96 20.61 33.50
CA VAL A 114 13.69 20.00 34.63
C VAL A 114 15.19 20.09 34.41
N GLY A 115 15.66 19.72 33.21
CA GLY A 115 17.07 19.85 32.86
C GLY A 115 17.57 21.29 32.91
N ILE A 116 16.79 22.26 32.41
CA ILE A 116 17.12 23.69 32.48
C ILE A 116 17.24 24.18 33.92
N VAL A 117 16.29 23.80 34.79
CA VAL A 117 16.34 24.13 36.24
C VAL A 117 17.60 23.59 36.89
N MET A 118 17.96 22.35 36.57
CA MET A 118 19.20 21.75 37.05
C MET A 118 20.45 22.49 36.53
N GLN A 119 20.45 23.01 35.29
CA GLN A 119 21.61 23.68 34.69
C GLN A 119 21.97 24.97 35.45
N PHE A 120 21.01 25.85 35.71
CA PHE A 120 21.31 27.08 36.43
C PHE A 120 21.48 26.86 37.94
N ALA A 121 20.98 25.74 38.48
CA ALA A 121 21.23 25.31 39.86
C ALA A 121 22.58 24.58 40.04
N ALA A 122 23.27 24.19 38.96
CA ALA A 122 24.49 23.37 39.02
C ALA A 122 25.67 23.99 39.77
N SER A 123 25.68 25.31 39.98
CA SER A 123 26.55 26.01 40.95
C SER A 123 28.05 25.66 40.90
N GLY A 124 28.61 25.34 39.72
CA GLY A 124 30.02 24.99 39.54
C GLY A 124 30.32 23.49 39.51
N TYR A 125 29.34 22.62 39.79
CA TYR A 125 29.52 21.16 39.73
C TYR A 125 29.37 20.64 38.30
N LEU A 126 30.48 20.22 37.67
CA LEU A 126 30.52 19.75 36.28
C LEU A 126 29.63 18.53 36.02
N GLY A 127 29.60 17.54 36.92
CA GLY A 127 28.73 16.37 36.78
C GLY A 127 27.25 16.72 36.76
N CYS A 128 26.84 17.70 37.57
CA CYS A 128 25.49 18.24 37.56
C CYS A 128 25.20 18.97 36.24
N MET A 129 26.12 19.82 35.77
CA MET A 129 25.99 20.52 34.48
C MET A 129 25.83 19.54 33.30
N TYR A 130 26.65 18.50 33.21
CA TYR A 130 26.54 17.49 32.16
C TYR A 130 25.22 16.72 32.20
N THR A 131 24.80 16.29 33.40
CA THR A 131 23.53 15.57 33.58
C THR A 131 22.34 16.46 33.26
N ALA A 132 22.37 17.72 33.70
CA ALA A 132 21.33 18.70 33.45
C ALA A 132 21.17 19.00 31.95
N ARG A 133 22.29 19.13 31.22
CA ARG A 133 22.27 19.29 29.76
C ARG A 133 21.78 18.04 29.05
N LEU A 134 22.17 16.84 29.50
CA LEU A 134 21.64 15.59 28.95
C LEU A 134 20.12 15.49 29.10
N ILE A 135 19.58 15.80 30.30
CA ILE A 135 18.13 15.77 30.58
C ILE A 135 17.40 16.85 29.77
N ALA A 136 17.93 18.08 29.73
CA ALA A 136 17.37 19.15 28.90
C ALA A 136 17.34 18.74 27.42
N GLY A 137 18.39 18.07 26.97
CA GLY A 137 18.52 17.48 25.63
C GLY A 137 17.47 16.42 25.33
N LEU A 138 17.19 15.50 26.26
CA LEU A 138 16.14 14.48 26.07
C LEU A 138 14.79 15.13 25.72
N GLY A 139 14.41 16.19 26.45
CA GLY A 139 13.20 16.95 26.19
C GLY A 139 13.24 17.71 24.86
N ALA A 140 14.32 18.46 24.61
CA ALA A 140 14.46 19.25 23.39
C ALA A 140 14.51 18.38 22.12
N GLY A 141 15.21 17.24 22.16
CA GLY A 141 15.27 16.28 21.06
C GLY A 141 13.93 15.63 20.76
N ALA A 142 13.19 15.21 21.79
CA ALA A 142 11.85 14.68 21.62
C ALA A 142 10.91 15.73 20.98
N CYS A 143 10.94 16.96 21.47
CA CYS A 143 10.21 18.09 20.92
C CYS A 143 10.51 18.35 19.43
N SER A 144 11.78 18.22 19.00
CA SER A 144 12.19 18.45 17.61
C SER A 144 11.65 17.42 16.61
N MET A 145 11.30 16.22 17.07
CA MET A 145 10.66 15.18 16.26
C MET A 145 9.14 15.37 16.22
N ILE A 146 8.53 15.66 17.37
CA ILE A 146 7.07 15.69 17.52
C ILE A 146 6.48 16.98 16.94
N ALA A 147 7.12 18.14 17.13
CA ALA A 147 6.54 19.42 16.74
C ALA A 147 6.35 19.58 15.22
N PRO A 148 7.34 19.28 14.36
CA PRO A 148 7.13 19.33 12.91
C PRO A 148 6.05 18.35 12.44
N LEU A 149 5.97 17.16 13.05
CA LEU A 149 4.93 16.16 12.76
C LEU A 149 3.54 16.72 13.10
N TYR A 150 3.38 17.24 14.32
CA TYR A 150 2.11 17.84 14.78
C TYR A 150 1.66 19.01 13.90
N VAL A 151 2.58 19.88 13.49
CA VAL A 151 2.27 20.98 12.57
C VAL A 151 1.86 20.44 11.20
N SER A 152 2.60 19.48 10.64
CA SER A 152 2.31 18.94 9.30
C SER A 152 0.97 18.21 9.21
N GLU A 153 0.57 17.51 10.28
CA GLU A 153 -0.71 16.79 10.38
C GLU A 153 -1.91 17.73 10.54
N ASN A 154 -1.69 18.93 11.08
CA ASN A 154 -2.74 19.94 11.28
C ASN A 154 -2.76 21.02 10.19
N ALA A 155 -1.71 21.15 9.37
CA ALA A 155 -1.59 22.21 8.37
C ALA A 155 -2.41 21.90 7.09
N PRO A 156 -3.09 22.91 6.51
CA PRO A 156 -3.72 22.79 5.19
C PRO A 156 -2.69 22.46 4.10
N ARG A 157 -3.10 21.68 3.09
CA ARG A 157 -2.21 21.19 2.02
C ARG A 157 -1.34 22.29 1.39
N ALA A 158 -1.94 23.45 1.07
CA ALA A 158 -1.28 24.53 0.35
C ALA A 158 -0.25 25.30 1.19
N LEU A 159 -0.38 25.29 2.52
CA LEU A 159 0.51 26.00 3.46
C LEU A 159 1.42 25.05 4.26
N ARG A 160 1.31 23.73 4.05
CA ARG A 160 1.99 22.72 4.86
C ARG A 160 3.51 22.93 4.93
N GLY A 161 4.15 23.22 3.80
CA GLY A 161 5.59 23.49 3.73
C GLY A 161 6.00 24.74 4.53
N ALA A 162 5.30 25.86 4.35
CA ALA A 162 5.57 27.12 5.05
C ALA A 162 5.31 27.02 6.57
N LEU A 163 4.20 26.38 6.98
CA LEU A 163 3.88 26.19 8.39
C LEU A 163 4.88 25.25 9.07
N THR A 164 5.26 24.15 8.42
CA THR A 164 6.29 23.23 8.94
C THR A 164 7.65 23.94 9.05
N GLY A 165 7.99 24.79 8.09
CA GLY A 165 9.20 25.63 8.11
C GLY A 165 9.24 26.67 9.23
N THR A 166 8.10 27.00 9.85
CA THR A 166 8.01 27.94 10.99
C THR A 166 8.78 27.42 12.21
N PHE A 167 8.98 26.11 12.34
CA PHE A 167 9.84 25.52 13.38
C PHE A 167 11.27 26.09 13.31
N GLN A 168 11.85 26.17 12.10
CA GLN A 168 13.19 26.71 11.90
C GLN A 168 13.26 28.22 12.14
N PHE A 169 12.17 28.94 11.84
CA PHE A 169 12.06 30.36 12.18
C PHE A 169 12.12 30.57 13.69
N PHE A 170 11.34 29.81 14.47
CA PHE A 170 11.35 29.90 15.93
C PHE A 170 12.68 29.49 16.55
N ASN A 171 13.34 28.48 15.98
CA ASN A 171 14.71 28.13 16.35
C ASN A 171 15.66 29.32 16.17
N THR A 172 15.63 29.94 14.99
CA THR A 172 16.51 31.08 14.69
C THR A 172 16.17 32.32 15.53
N PHE A 173 14.88 32.55 15.79
CA PHE A 173 14.41 33.60 16.67
C PHE A 173 14.90 33.39 18.12
N GLY A 174 14.86 32.13 18.60
CA GLY A 174 15.44 31.75 19.89
C GLY A 174 16.93 32.03 19.98
N VAL A 175 17.70 31.66 18.94
CA VAL A 175 19.15 31.95 18.86
C VAL A 175 19.42 33.47 18.90
N MET A 176 18.65 34.26 18.15
CA MET A 176 18.78 35.71 18.15
C MET A 176 18.51 36.30 19.54
N LEU A 177 17.41 35.92 20.19
CA LEU A 177 17.07 36.41 21.52
C LEU A 177 18.13 36.01 22.54
N ALA A 178 18.63 34.78 22.47
CA ALA A 178 19.70 34.30 23.33
C ALA A 178 20.98 35.15 23.24
N PHE A 179 21.45 35.47 22.02
CA PHE A 179 22.63 36.33 21.86
C PHE A 179 22.44 37.73 22.45
N TRP A 180 21.25 38.31 22.34
CA TRP A 180 20.94 39.60 22.97
C TRP A 180 20.81 39.51 24.50
N ILE A 181 20.29 38.40 25.02
CA ILE A 181 20.22 38.13 26.46
C ILE A 181 21.63 38.02 27.04
N ASP A 182 22.54 37.29 26.40
CA ASP A 182 23.93 37.15 26.86
C ASP A 182 24.67 38.50 26.82
N TYR A 183 24.48 39.28 25.76
CA TYR A 183 25.05 40.63 25.65
C TYR A 183 24.51 41.56 26.74
N GLY A 184 23.20 41.56 26.98
CA GLY A 184 22.58 42.34 28.04
C GLY A 184 23.01 41.91 29.44
N ALA A 185 23.18 40.61 29.66
CA ALA A 185 23.68 40.06 30.91
C ALA A 185 25.12 40.52 31.21
N GLU A 186 26.01 40.50 30.20
CA GLU A 186 27.38 41.00 30.36
C GLU A 186 27.44 42.52 30.62
N LEU A 187 26.52 43.31 30.06
CA LEU A 187 26.49 44.76 30.26
C LEU A 187 25.93 45.18 31.63
N HIS A 188 24.94 44.44 32.16
CA HIS A 188 24.10 44.91 33.26
C HIS A 188 24.13 44.02 34.52
N LEU A 189 24.62 42.79 34.44
CA LEU A 189 24.69 41.86 35.57
C LEU A 189 26.12 41.61 36.01
N THR A 190 26.32 41.36 37.30
CA THR A 190 27.65 41.13 37.90
C THR A 190 27.67 39.88 38.77
N GLY A 191 28.83 39.22 38.85
CA GLY A 191 28.96 37.98 39.63
C GLY A 191 28.24 36.79 39.01
N SER A 192 27.68 35.89 39.82
CA SER A 192 27.08 34.65 39.29
C SER A 192 25.75 34.88 38.54
N SER A 193 25.09 36.01 38.74
CA SER A 193 23.83 36.33 38.06
C SER A 193 24.02 36.51 36.55
N SER A 194 25.23 36.88 36.09
CA SER A 194 25.51 37.11 34.66
C SER A 194 25.39 35.84 33.80
N TYR A 195 25.56 34.65 34.37
CA TYR A 195 25.31 33.38 33.65
C TYR A 195 24.08 32.62 34.14
N ILE A 196 23.65 32.80 35.40
CA ILE A 196 22.44 32.15 35.94
C ILE A 196 21.18 32.70 35.26
N VAL A 197 21.07 34.01 35.06
CA VAL A 197 19.88 34.62 34.45
C VAL A 197 19.70 34.19 32.99
N PRO A 198 20.73 34.23 32.11
CA PRO A 198 20.62 33.62 30.79
C PRO A 198 20.24 32.14 30.83
N LEU A 199 20.88 31.31 31.66
CA LEU A 199 20.56 29.88 31.79
C LEU A 199 19.16 29.61 32.34
N ALA A 200 18.53 30.54 33.06
CA ALA A 200 17.15 30.44 33.51
C ALA A 200 16.14 30.86 32.43
N THR A 201 16.45 31.90 31.64
CA THR A 201 15.53 32.43 30.64
C THR A 201 15.28 31.48 29.46
N GLN A 202 16.21 30.56 29.16
CA GLN A 202 15.95 29.44 28.22
C GLN A 202 14.78 28.53 28.63
N GLY A 203 14.30 28.58 29.88
CA GLY A 203 13.10 27.85 30.33
C GLY A 203 11.78 28.47 29.86
N ILE A 204 11.78 29.74 29.44
CA ILE A 204 10.56 30.47 29.05
C ILE A 204 9.83 29.78 27.88
N PRO A 205 10.48 29.38 26.77
CA PRO A 205 9.81 28.66 25.70
C PRO A 205 9.21 27.33 26.12
N ALA A 206 9.84 26.60 27.05
CA ALA A 206 9.29 25.34 27.57
C ALA A 206 7.99 25.60 28.36
N ILE A 207 7.95 26.64 29.19
CA ILE A 207 6.75 27.03 29.94
C ILE A 207 5.64 27.45 28.97
N LEU A 208 5.97 28.30 27.99
CA LEU A 208 5.01 28.74 26.96
C LEU A 208 4.48 27.57 26.13
N LEU A 209 5.33 26.58 25.82
CA LEU A 209 4.93 25.36 25.13
C LEU A 209 3.97 24.53 25.99
N ILE A 210 4.28 24.29 27.27
CA ILE A 210 3.41 23.51 28.18
C ILE A 210 2.05 24.19 28.34
N VAL A 211 2.05 25.49 28.65
CA VAL A 211 0.82 26.26 28.86
C VAL A 211 0.03 26.37 27.55
N GLY A 212 0.69 26.65 26.43
CA GLY A 212 0.02 26.78 25.13
C GLY A 212 -0.59 25.47 24.65
N MET A 213 0.14 24.36 24.74
CA MET A 213 -0.35 23.03 24.33
C MET A 213 -1.52 22.53 25.20
N PHE A 214 -1.68 23.06 26.41
CA PHE A 214 -2.86 22.80 27.23
C PHE A 214 -4.16 23.26 26.53
N PHE A 215 -4.11 24.32 25.73
CA PHE A 215 -5.28 24.85 25.01
C PHE A 215 -5.42 24.35 23.57
N MET A 216 -4.44 23.58 23.07
CA MET A 216 -4.46 23.06 21.70
C MET A 216 -5.17 21.70 21.63
N ASN A 217 -5.71 21.36 20.46
CA ASN A 217 -6.33 20.07 20.21
C ASN A 217 -5.31 19.02 19.80
N GLU A 218 -5.66 17.73 19.93
CA GLU A 218 -4.82 16.65 19.39
C GLU A 218 -4.89 16.59 17.86
N SER A 219 -3.90 15.98 17.21
CA SER A 219 -3.90 15.76 15.77
C SER A 219 -5.12 14.95 15.31
N PRO A 220 -5.91 15.44 14.32
CA PRO A 220 -7.02 14.68 13.74
C PRO A 220 -6.59 13.29 13.25
N ARG A 221 -5.39 13.20 12.65
CA ARG A 221 -4.85 11.94 12.14
C ARG A 221 -4.47 10.97 13.26
N HIS A 222 -3.98 11.46 14.40
CA HIS A 222 -3.74 10.60 15.57
C HIS A 222 -5.03 10.06 16.15
N LEU A 223 -6.04 10.92 16.32
CA LEU A 223 -7.37 10.52 16.82
C LEU A 223 -8.01 9.47 15.90
N ALA A 224 -7.95 9.68 14.58
CA ALA A 224 -8.42 8.71 13.60
C ALA A 224 -7.64 7.39 13.67
N LYS A 225 -6.32 7.42 13.88
CA LYS A 225 -5.49 6.21 14.05
C LYS A 225 -5.89 5.38 15.28
N GLN A 226 -6.36 6.03 16.36
CA GLN A 226 -6.85 5.41 17.60
C GLN A 226 -8.35 5.03 17.52
N ASP A 227 -8.96 5.06 16.34
CA ASP A 227 -10.40 4.80 16.12
C ASP A 227 -11.36 5.82 16.77
N GLU A 228 -10.87 7.01 17.16
CA GLU A 228 -11.70 8.09 17.69
C GLU A 228 -12.21 9.04 16.58
N TRP A 229 -12.94 8.48 15.60
CA TRP A 229 -13.36 9.16 14.37
C TRP A 229 -14.19 10.44 14.58
N GLU A 230 -15.14 10.41 15.51
CA GLU A 230 -15.99 11.59 15.85
C GLU A 230 -15.15 12.76 16.38
N LYS A 231 -14.17 12.47 17.25
CA LYS A 231 -13.27 13.50 17.77
C LYS A 231 -12.34 14.00 16.68
N ALA A 232 -11.85 13.11 15.81
CA ALA A 232 -11.02 13.49 14.67
C ALA A 232 -11.75 14.46 13.72
N LYS A 233 -13.00 14.17 13.37
CA LYS A 233 -13.84 15.03 12.51
C LYS A 233 -14.11 16.40 13.15
N LYS A 234 -14.49 16.40 14.42
CA LYS A 234 -14.75 17.64 15.19
C LYS A 234 -13.51 18.52 15.32
N VAL A 235 -12.35 17.92 15.59
CA VAL A 235 -11.08 18.67 15.65
C VAL A 235 -10.69 19.19 14.27
N LEU A 236 -10.84 18.40 13.21
CA LEU A 236 -10.56 18.86 11.84
C LEU A 236 -11.46 20.04 11.45
N SER A 237 -12.75 19.99 11.79
CA SER A 237 -13.71 21.10 11.60
C SER A 237 -13.30 22.34 12.37
N LEU A 238 -12.88 22.18 13.62
CA LEU A 238 -12.42 23.29 14.44
C LEU A 238 -11.15 23.93 13.86
N VAL A 239 -10.16 23.14 13.43
CA VAL A 239 -8.90 23.66 12.88
C VAL A 239 -9.11 24.32 11.51
N ARG A 240 -9.96 23.74 10.64
CA ARG A 240 -10.28 24.28 9.31
C ARG A 240 -11.30 25.42 9.31
N ASN A 241 -12.00 25.63 10.44
CA ASN A 241 -13.07 26.61 10.58
C ASN A 241 -14.18 26.46 9.51
N LEU A 242 -14.50 25.21 9.20
CA LEU A 242 -15.57 24.81 8.28
C LEU A 242 -16.54 23.88 9.02
N PRO A 243 -17.85 23.94 8.76
CA PRO A 243 -18.78 23.00 9.36
C PRO A 243 -18.48 21.56 8.92
N GLU A 244 -18.85 20.59 9.76
CA GLU A 244 -18.45 19.19 9.61
C GLU A 244 -18.95 18.52 8.32
N ASP A 245 -19.99 19.09 7.71
CA ASP A 245 -20.64 18.70 6.45
C ASP A 245 -20.03 19.36 5.20
N HIS A 246 -19.10 20.31 5.36
CA HIS A 246 -18.53 21.03 4.24
C HIS A 246 -17.79 20.08 3.27
N PRO A 247 -18.00 20.16 1.94
CA PRO A 247 -17.43 19.22 0.96
C PRO A 247 -15.91 19.06 1.05
N TYR A 248 -15.17 20.17 1.20
CA TYR A 248 -13.71 20.16 1.38
C TYR A 248 -13.27 19.37 2.63
N LEU A 249 -14.05 19.47 3.72
CA LEU A 249 -13.71 18.81 4.97
C LEU A 249 -14.02 17.32 4.88
N GLN A 250 -15.13 16.95 4.23
CA GLN A 250 -15.45 15.54 3.97
C GLN A 250 -14.39 14.88 3.11
N SER A 251 -13.92 15.55 2.03
CA SER A 251 -12.83 15.00 1.21
C SER A 251 -11.54 14.85 1.99
N GLU A 252 -11.11 15.86 2.77
CA GLU A 252 -9.89 15.78 3.58
C GLU A 252 -10.00 14.70 4.68
N PHE A 253 -11.18 14.53 5.27
CA PHE A 253 -11.43 13.49 6.27
C PHE A 253 -11.45 12.09 5.64
N GLN A 254 -12.07 11.93 4.47
CA GLN A 254 -12.07 10.67 3.70
C GLN A 254 -10.65 10.29 3.27
N ASP A 255 -9.84 11.23 2.80
CA ASP A 255 -8.44 10.97 2.46
C ASP A 255 -7.64 10.46 3.67
N ILE A 256 -7.88 11.03 4.86
CA ILE A 256 -7.28 10.54 6.12
C ILE A 256 -7.77 9.11 6.43
N ALA A 257 -9.06 8.82 6.26
CA ALA A 257 -9.66 7.52 6.54
C ALA A 257 -9.12 6.43 5.59
N ILE A 258 -9.18 6.66 4.27
CA ILE A 258 -8.69 5.74 3.23
C ILE A 258 -7.20 5.44 3.44
N GLN A 259 -6.40 6.44 3.80
CA GLN A 259 -4.97 6.23 4.04
C GLN A 259 -4.71 5.38 5.29
N LEU A 260 -5.42 5.64 6.39
CA LEU A 260 -5.32 4.82 7.60
C LEU A 260 -5.82 3.39 7.37
N GLU A 261 -6.83 3.21 6.53
CA GLU A 261 -7.36 1.91 6.16
C GLU A 261 -6.38 1.13 5.27
N ARG A 262 -5.76 1.77 4.27
CA ARG A 262 -4.63 1.19 3.51
C ARG A 262 -3.46 0.82 4.42
N GLU A 263 -3.16 1.64 5.43
CA GLU A 263 -2.15 1.31 6.44
C GLU A 263 -2.56 0.09 7.26
N ARG A 264 -3.84 -0.05 7.65
CA ARG A 264 -4.39 -1.19 8.41
C ARG A 264 -4.43 -2.49 7.61
N LEU A 265 -4.79 -2.43 6.32
CA LEU A 265 -4.80 -3.59 5.42
C LEU A 265 -3.40 -4.19 5.22
N LEU A 266 -2.34 -3.41 5.45
CA LEU A 266 -0.94 -3.87 5.45
C LEU A 266 -0.48 -4.40 6.83
N ILE A 267 -1.31 -4.31 7.87
CA ILE A 267 -1.02 -4.66 9.27
C ILE A 267 -1.74 -5.96 9.63
N ASN A 268 -1.15 -7.09 9.26
CA ASN A 268 -1.19 -8.26 10.14
C ASN A 268 0.14 -8.30 10.92
N GLY A 269 0.18 -7.62 12.08
CA GLY A 269 1.16 -7.89 13.15
C GLY A 269 2.55 -7.24 13.11
N ALA A 270 2.78 -6.16 12.36
CA ALA A 270 4.12 -5.56 12.27
C ALA A 270 4.50 -4.71 13.52
N GLY A 271 5.12 -5.32 14.54
CA GLY A 271 5.76 -4.58 15.64
C GLY A 271 6.95 -3.72 15.17
N TRP A 272 7.54 -2.90 16.07
CA TRP A 272 8.71 -2.02 15.79
C TRP A 272 9.81 -2.71 14.94
N ARG A 273 10.10 -3.99 15.21
CA ARG A 273 11.10 -4.78 14.48
C ARG A 273 10.72 -5.04 13.02
N ALA A 274 9.44 -5.27 12.74
CA ALA A 274 8.95 -5.50 11.38
C ALA A 274 8.98 -4.21 10.56
N LEU A 275 8.61 -3.06 11.15
CA LEU A 275 8.70 -1.75 10.50
C LEU A 275 10.16 -1.36 10.20
N GLN A 276 11.08 -1.63 11.13
CA GLN A 276 12.52 -1.46 10.88
C GLN A 276 13.00 -2.35 9.73
N ARG A 277 12.61 -3.64 9.73
CA ARG A 277 12.95 -4.56 8.64
C ARG A 277 12.42 -4.05 7.31
N GLU A 278 11.16 -3.62 7.24
CA GLU A 278 10.53 -3.06 6.04
C GLU A 278 11.29 -1.84 5.50
N MET A 279 11.60 -0.89 6.39
CA MET A 279 12.29 0.35 6.04
C MET A 279 13.67 0.12 5.41
N TRP A 280 14.43 -0.87 5.89
CA TRP A 280 15.78 -1.14 5.39
C TRP A 280 15.83 -2.17 4.26
N THR A 281 14.83 -3.04 4.13
CA THR A 281 14.81 -4.10 3.10
C THR A 281 14.13 -3.67 1.81
N ILE A 282 13.12 -2.78 1.86
CA ILE A 282 12.45 -2.28 0.66
C ILE A 282 13.29 -1.14 0.04
N PRO A 283 13.72 -1.23 -1.23
CA PRO A 283 14.64 -0.24 -1.80
C PRO A 283 14.10 1.19 -1.84
N GLY A 284 12.80 1.39 -2.10
CA GLY A 284 12.16 2.72 -2.06
C GLY A 284 12.17 3.33 -0.66
N ASN A 285 11.73 2.58 0.35
CA ASN A 285 11.74 3.03 1.74
C ASN A 285 13.17 3.26 2.28
N ARG A 286 14.12 2.41 1.87
CA ARG A 286 15.54 2.56 2.21
C ARG A 286 16.12 3.84 1.61
N LYS A 287 15.83 4.15 0.34
CA LYS A 287 16.26 5.41 -0.30
C LYS A 287 15.73 6.62 0.47
N ARG A 288 14.45 6.61 0.85
CA ARG A 288 13.83 7.66 1.66
C ARG A 288 14.52 7.85 3.01
N ALA A 289 14.74 6.76 3.75
CA ALA A 289 15.40 6.81 5.06
C ALA A 289 16.86 7.28 4.95
N LEU A 290 17.61 6.83 3.95
CA LEU A 290 18.99 7.25 3.72
C LEU A 290 19.08 8.72 3.33
N ILE A 291 18.20 9.21 2.46
CA ILE A 291 18.16 10.63 2.06
C ILE A 291 17.87 11.50 3.28
N SER A 292 16.85 11.16 4.08
CA SER A 292 16.52 11.88 5.31
C SER A 292 17.67 11.88 6.32
N PHE A 293 18.36 10.74 6.50
CA PHE A 293 19.51 10.61 7.39
C PHE A 293 20.70 11.48 6.94
N VAL A 294 21.06 11.40 5.65
CA VAL A 294 22.24 12.07 5.07
C VAL A 294 22.01 13.58 4.89
N LEU A 295 20.78 14.01 4.58
CA LEU A 295 20.43 15.44 4.54
C LEU A 295 20.64 16.11 5.91
N MET A 296 20.23 15.46 7.00
CA MET A 296 20.42 15.95 8.37
C MET A 296 21.90 15.95 8.79
N MET A 297 22.66 14.95 8.35
CA MET A 297 24.11 14.97 8.49
C MET A 297 24.73 16.20 7.79
N PHE A 298 24.44 16.41 6.52
CA PHE A 298 25.03 17.53 5.76
C PHE A 298 24.58 18.89 6.26
N GLN A 299 23.34 19.03 6.77
CA GLN A 299 22.91 20.27 7.42
C GLN A 299 23.86 20.67 8.56
N ASN A 300 24.29 19.72 9.40
CA ASN A 300 25.28 19.99 10.46
C ASN A 300 26.68 20.24 9.91
N LEU A 301 27.10 19.47 8.90
CA LEU A 301 28.42 19.60 8.26
C LEU A 301 28.59 20.89 7.44
N THR A 302 27.55 21.72 7.33
CA THR A 302 27.71 23.10 6.84
C THR A 302 28.50 24.00 7.80
N GLY A 303 28.62 23.62 9.08
CA GLY A 303 29.27 24.42 10.12
C GLY A 303 28.35 25.46 10.77
N SER A 304 27.05 25.47 10.47
CA SER A 304 26.10 26.43 11.06
C SER A 304 25.99 26.31 12.58
N ASN A 305 25.91 25.08 13.10
CA ASN A 305 25.84 24.83 14.53
C ASN A 305 27.17 25.13 15.23
N ALA A 306 28.30 24.87 14.56
CA ALA A 306 29.63 25.26 15.01
C ALA A 306 29.73 26.77 15.25
N ILE A 307 29.23 27.56 14.29
CA ILE A 307 29.17 29.01 14.41
C ILE A 307 28.22 29.41 15.54
N ASN A 308 27.04 28.81 15.68
CA ASN A 308 26.11 29.23 16.74
C ASN A 308 26.66 29.00 18.16
N TYR A 309 27.26 27.83 18.43
CA TYR A 309 27.79 27.54 19.78
C TYR A 309 29.07 28.28 20.10
N TYR A 310 29.91 28.55 19.10
CA TYR A 310 31.24 29.11 19.32
C TYR A 310 31.44 30.46 18.62
N ALA A 311 30.35 31.16 18.30
CA ALA A 311 30.36 32.45 17.60
C ALA A 311 31.31 33.47 18.25
N PRO A 312 31.29 33.69 19.59
CA PRO A 312 32.21 34.64 20.21
C PRO A 312 33.69 34.27 19.99
N THR A 313 34.00 32.97 20.01
CA THR A 313 35.36 32.46 19.77
C THR A 313 35.76 32.61 18.30
N ILE A 314 34.83 32.36 17.37
CA ILE A 314 35.05 32.51 15.93
C ILE A 314 35.24 33.98 15.54
N PHE A 315 34.43 34.90 16.09
CA PHE A 315 34.61 36.35 15.90
C PHE A 315 35.96 36.84 16.45
N LYS A 316 36.39 36.28 17.58
CA LYS A 316 37.74 36.52 18.12
C LYS A 316 38.85 36.02 17.19
N ASN A 317 38.68 34.85 16.56
CA ASN A 317 39.63 34.30 15.61
C ASN A 317 39.83 35.14 14.33
N ILE A 318 38.87 36.00 13.96
CA ILE A 318 38.99 36.89 12.79
C ILE A 318 39.44 38.32 13.13
N GLY A 319 39.57 38.64 14.42
CA GLY A 319 40.18 39.88 14.91
C GLY A 319 39.30 40.76 15.79
N ILE A 320 38.08 40.32 16.16
CA ILE A 320 37.21 41.06 17.09
C ILE A 320 37.69 40.82 18.52
N THR A 321 38.21 41.87 19.18
CA THR A 321 38.75 41.78 20.54
C THR A 321 37.76 42.34 21.56
N GLY A 322 37.50 41.58 22.62
CA GLY A 322 36.61 41.97 23.74
C GLY A 322 35.33 41.15 23.80
N THR A 323 34.94 40.73 25.00
CA THR A 323 33.77 39.85 25.23
C THR A 323 32.48 40.54 24.80
N SER A 324 32.23 41.78 25.26
CA SER A 324 31.01 42.52 24.90
C SER A 324 30.92 42.82 23.40
N VAL A 325 32.03 43.16 22.73
CA VAL A 325 32.06 43.42 21.28
C VAL A 325 31.80 42.13 20.48
N SER A 326 32.33 41.01 20.94
CA SER A 326 32.08 39.69 20.32
C SER A 326 30.62 39.27 20.49
N LEU A 327 30.03 39.47 21.67
CA LEU A 327 28.62 39.20 21.95
C LEU A 327 27.70 40.12 21.14
N LEU A 328 28.03 41.41 20.99
CA LEU A 328 27.29 42.33 20.10
C LEU A 328 27.29 41.84 18.64
N ALA A 329 28.45 41.38 18.14
CA ALA A 329 28.54 40.80 16.80
C ALA A 329 27.67 39.54 16.65
N THR A 330 27.58 38.70 17.70
CA THR A 330 26.64 37.57 17.70
C THR A 330 25.17 38.00 17.64
N GLY A 331 24.80 39.09 18.33
CA GLY A 331 23.44 39.64 18.30
C GLY A 331 23.03 40.11 16.90
N ILE A 332 23.92 40.81 16.19
CA ILE A 332 23.73 41.22 14.79
C ILE A 332 23.64 39.99 13.88
N TYR A 333 24.50 38.98 14.10
CA TYR A 333 24.45 37.72 13.35
C TYR A 333 23.09 37.03 13.53
N GLY A 334 22.55 37.02 14.74
CA GLY A 334 21.21 36.54 15.04
C GLY A 334 20.11 37.25 14.24
N ILE A 335 20.16 38.58 14.13
CA ILE A 335 19.20 39.37 13.35
C ILE A 335 19.28 39.01 11.86
N VAL A 336 20.49 39.02 11.29
CA VAL A 336 20.70 38.66 9.87
C VAL A 336 20.15 37.26 9.59
N LYS A 337 20.43 36.32 10.49
CA LYS A 337 19.97 34.94 10.39
C LYS A 337 18.44 34.84 10.48
N MET A 338 17.80 35.55 11.42
CA MET A 338 16.34 35.54 11.59
C MET A 338 15.63 36.16 10.37
N CYS A 339 16.08 37.33 9.93
CA CYS A 339 15.52 38.02 8.76
C CYS A 339 15.66 37.16 7.50
N SER A 340 16.83 36.54 7.29
CA SER A 340 17.06 35.66 6.13
C SER A 340 16.14 34.44 6.13
N CYS A 341 15.90 33.84 7.31
CA CYS A 341 14.95 32.74 7.45
C CYS A 341 13.51 33.19 7.13
N ALA A 342 13.09 34.36 7.63
CA ALA A 342 11.77 34.92 7.34
C ALA A 342 11.60 35.20 5.84
N THR A 343 12.59 35.82 5.21
CA THR A 343 12.59 36.09 3.77
C THR A 343 12.52 34.80 2.95
N TYR A 344 13.27 33.76 3.35
CA TYR A 344 13.20 32.46 2.67
C TYR A 344 11.81 31.84 2.75
N LEU A 345 11.23 31.75 3.95
CA LEU A 345 9.92 31.14 4.16
C LEU A 345 8.79 31.88 3.44
N ILE A 346 8.84 33.21 3.39
CA ILE A 346 7.77 34.03 2.79
C ILE A 346 7.89 34.06 1.27
N PHE A 347 9.10 34.17 0.71
CA PHE A 347 9.28 34.48 -0.71
C PHE A 347 9.86 33.36 -1.55
N PHE A 348 10.66 32.45 -0.98
CA PHE A 348 11.50 31.53 -1.75
C PHE A 348 11.18 30.05 -1.56
N ALA A 349 10.70 29.64 -0.39
CA ALA A 349 10.44 28.24 -0.06
C ALA A 349 9.51 27.55 -1.08
N ASP A 350 8.47 28.25 -1.54
CA ASP A 350 7.51 27.73 -2.50
C ASP A 350 7.73 28.23 -3.94
N SER A 351 8.59 29.24 -4.17
CA SER A 351 8.80 29.83 -5.51
C SER A 351 10.06 29.33 -6.22
N LEU A 352 11.20 29.18 -5.52
CA LEU A 352 12.51 28.92 -6.11
C LEU A 352 12.77 27.42 -6.40
N GLY A 353 12.02 26.53 -5.75
CA GLY A 353 12.23 25.07 -5.79
C GLY A 353 13.21 24.59 -4.71
N ARG A 354 12.87 23.51 -4.00
CA ARG A 354 13.55 23.09 -2.76
C ARG A 354 14.93 22.50 -3.03
N ARG A 355 15.06 21.67 -4.08
CA ARG A 355 16.35 21.13 -4.51
C ARG A 355 17.32 22.22 -4.97
N ARG A 356 16.81 23.20 -5.74
CA ARG A 356 17.61 24.32 -6.24
C ARG A 356 18.18 25.15 -5.11
N SER A 357 17.38 25.45 -4.08
CA SER A 357 17.83 26.13 -2.87
C SER A 357 19.02 25.45 -2.20
N LEU A 358 19.01 24.11 -2.05
CA LEU A 358 20.12 23.38 -1.45
C LEU A 358 21.42 23.47 -2.28
N LEU A 359 21.31 23.41 -3.61
CA LEU A 359 22.46 23.41 -4.51
C LEU A 359 23.22 24.74 -4.53
N TRP A 360 22.53 25.85 -4.82
CA TRP A 360 23.23 27.14 -4.96
C TRP A 360 23.77 27.63 -3.61
N THR A 361 23.04 27.37 -2.52
CA THR A 361 23.50 27.77 -1.17
C THR A 361 24.68 26.94 -0.71
N ALA A 362 24.80 25.66 -1.10
CA ALA A 362 25.97 24.84 -0.79
C ALA A 362 27.26 25.44 -1.36
N ILE A 363 27.24 25.90 -2.61
CA ILE A 363 28.38 26.56 -3.26
C ILE A 363 28.69 27.89 -2.56
N ALA A 364 27.67 28.71 -2.30
CA ALA A 364 27.84 30.02 -1.67
C ALA A 364 28.47 29.89 -0.26
N ILE A 365 27.96 28.95 0.55
CA ILE A 365 28.50 28.61 1.87
C ILE A 365 29.95 28.10 1.75
N ALA A 366 30.24 27.24 0.76
CA ALA A 366 31.59 26.73 0.54
C ALA A 366 32.57 27.87 0.23
N CYS A 367 32.18 28.85 -0.58
CA CYS A 367 32.98 30.02 -0.89
C CYS A 367 33.26 30.89 0.34
N ASP A 368 32.24 31.16 1.17
CA ASP A 368 32.40 31.93 2.41
C ASP A 368 33.36 31.24 3.37
N MET A 369 33.16 29.93 3.61
CA MET A 369 34.03 29.13 4.49
C MET A 369 35.45 29.01 3.94
N MET A 370 35.61 28.89 2.63
CA MET A 370 36.93 28.87 1.98
C MET A 370 37.65 30.20 2.18
N TYR A 371 36.96 31.33 1.97
CA TYR A 371 37.56 32.65 2.17
C TYR A 371 38.01 32.85 3.62
N ILE A 372 37.16 32.52 4.60
CA ILE A 372 37.50 32.65 6.02
C ILE A 372 38.74 31.79 6.35
N GLY A 373 38.80 30.55 5.87
CA GLY A 373 39.97 29.68 6.04
C GLY A 373 41.24 30.26 5.43
N LEU A 374 41.17 30.77 4.20
CA LEU A 374 42.32 31.40 3.53
C LEU A 374 42.79 32.67 4.24
N TYR A 375 41.86 33.50 4.73
CA TYR A 375 42.18 34.69 5.52
C TYR A 375 42.94 34.31 6.80
N VAL A 376 42.43 33.35 7.58
CA VAL A 376 43.08 32.88 8.82
C VAL A 376 44.46 32.24 8.54
N ARG A 377 44.67 31.66 7.36
CA ARG A 377 45.95 31.05 6.96
C ARG A 377 46.99 32.05 6.46
N ILE A 378 46.58 33.01 5.63
CA ILE A 378 47.46 33.90 4.87
C ILE A 378 47.70 35.21 5.62
N SER A 379 46.64 35.78 6.23
CA SER A 379 46.68 37.05 6.93
C SER A 379 45.96 36.98 8.28
N PRO A 380 46.41 36.13 9.22
CA PRO A 380 45.78 36.00 10.53
C PRO A 380 45.80 37.34 11.30
N PRO A 381 44.74 37.65 12.07
CA PRO A 381 44.68 38.86 12.89
C PRO A 381 45.80 38.86 13.95
N LYS A 382 46.48 40.00 14.09
CA LYS A 382 47.54 40.20 15.09
C LYS A 382 47.00 41.05 16.24
N PRO A 383 47.26 40.69 17.51
CA PRO A 383 46.82 41.48 18.66
C PRO A 383 47.31 42.94 18.56
N GLY A 384 46.41 43.91 18.76
CA GLY A 384 46.74 45.35 18.75
C GLY A 384 46.80 46.02 17.37
N VAL A 385 46.58 45.28 16.27
CA VAL A 385 46.52 45.83 14.90
C VAL A 385 45.05 45.94 14.47
N PRO A 386 44.61 47.06 13.85
CA PRO A 386 43.24 47.18 13.33
C PRO A 386 42.93 46.13 12.27
N ILE A 387 41.67 45.73 12.17
CA ILE A 387 41.20 44.70 11.24
C ILE A 387 41.49 45.16 9.80
N SER A 388 42.21 44.33 9.03
CA SER A 388 42.52 44.60 7.63
C SER A 388 41.26 44.58 6.74
N GLY A 389 41.31 45.16 5.54
CA GLY A 389 40.20 45.08 4.58
C GLY A 389 39.77 43.63 4.27
N ALA A 390 40.72 42.70 4.22
CA ALA A 390 40.45 41.26 4.09
C ALA A 390 39.74 40.68 5.32
N GLY A 391 40.05 41.17 6.52
CA GLY A 391 39.36 40.78 7.75
C GLY A 391 37.91 41.28 7.83
N TYR A 392 37.64 42.49 7.34
CA TYR A 392 36.26 42.98 7.20
C TYR A 392 35.48 42.16 6.19
N PHE A 393 36.10 41.76 5.07
CA PHE A 393 35.43 40.85 4.12
C PHE A 393 35.20 39.46 4.72
N ALA A 394 36.13 38.92 5.52
CA ALA A 394 35.91 37.66 6.25
C ALA A 394 34.72 37.77 7.23
N LEU A 395 34.56 38.92 7.90
CA LEU A 395 33.40 39.21 8.73
C LEU A 395 32.10 39.24 7.90
N VAL A 396 32.11 39.87 6.72
CA VAL A 396 30.98 39.87 5.78
C VAL A 396 30.65 38.44 5.33
N CYS A 397 31.63 37.59 5.03
CA CYS A 397 31.44 36.19 4.70
C CYS A 397 30.75 35.40 5.83
N ILE A 398 30.99 35.71 7.11
CA ILE A 398 30.27 35.08 8.23
C ILE A 398 28.78 35.46 8.22
N TYR A 399 28.45 36.71 7.88
CA TYR A 399 27.06 37.15 7.76
C TYR A 399 26.39 36.59 6.51
N LEU A 400 27.08 36.58 5.36
CA LEU A 400 26.61 35.96 4.12
C LEU A 400 26.38 34.46 4.29
N PHE A 401 27.26 33.78 5.01
CA PHE A 401 27.06 32.39 5.41
C PHE A 401 25.73 32.20 6.12
N ALA A 402 25.36 33.10 7.04
CA ALA A 402 24.08 33.04 7.76
C ALA A 402 22.89 33.19 6.81
N VAL A 403 23.01 34.09 5.82
CA VAL A 403 21.99 34.32 4.79
C VAL A 403 21.82 33.06 3.93
N PHE A 404 22.91 32.57 3.35
CA PHE A 404 22.87 31.43 2.44
C PHE A 404 22.45 30.15 3.14
N PHE A 405 22.88 29.93 4.39
CA PHE A 405 22.41 28.81 5.19
C PHE A 405 20.88 28.86 5.32
N GLN A 406 20.29 30.00 5.68
CA GLN A 406 18.84 30.08 5.87
C GLN A 406 18.03 30.06 4.58
N MET A 407 18.62 30.44 3.45
CA MET A 407 17.98 30.36 2.13
C MET A 407 17.94 28.95 1.52
N GLY A 408 18.53 27.96 2.18
CA GLY A 408 18.49 26.56 1.73
C GLY A 408 18.64 25.59 2.89
N TRP A 409 19.88 25.37 3.34
CA TRP A 409 20.19 24.32 4.32
C TRP A 409 19.52 24.47 5.69
N GLY A 410 18.95 25.62 6.04
CA GLY A 410 18.22 25.84 7.29
C GLY A 410 16.89 25.10 7.36
N ALA A 411 15.89 25.57 6.60
CA ALA A 411 14.53 25.03 6.69
C ALA A 411 14.29 23.84 5.73
N THR A 412 14.95 23.81 4.57
CA THR A 412 14.66 22.84 3.51
C THR A 412 14.86 21.37 3.93
N PRO A 413 15.93 20.98 4.66
CA PRO A 413 16.09 19.57 5.09
C PRO A 413 14.95 19.09 6.00
N TRP A 414 14.45 19.93 6.90
CA TRP A 414 13.33 19.58 7.78
C TRP A 414 12.03 19.36 7.02
N ILE A 415 11.80 20.16 5.98
CA ILE A 415 10.66 19.99 5.07
C ILE A 415 10.77 18.63 4.35
N TYR A 416 11.93 18.31 3.78
CA TYR A 416 12.18 17.01 3.14
C TYR A 416 11.94 15.82 4.08
N VAL A 417 12.45 15.90 5.32
CA VAL A 417 12.30 14.83 6.31
C VAL A 417 10.85 14.59 6.71
N SER A 418 10.01 15.63 6.73
CA SER A 418 8.57 15.47 7.02
C SER A 418 7.74 14.93 5.84
N GLU A 419 8.18 15.16 4.59
CA GLU A 419 7.35 14.88 3.41
C GLU A 419 7.76 13.63 2.63
N ILE A 420 9.06 13.31 2.54
CA ILE A 420 9.56 12.13 1.80
C ILE A 420 9.04 10.79 2.39
N PRO A 421 8.99 10.59 3.72
CA PRO A 421 8.61 9.29 4.26
C PRO A 421 7.18 8.85 3.92
N SER A 422 7.02 7.56 3.62
CA SER A 422 5.70 6.94 3.43
C SER A 422 4.91 7.03 4.72
N ALA A 423 3.58 7.14 4.62
CA ALA A 423 2.73 7.43 5.78
C ALA A 423 2.89 6.39 6.90
N ARG A 424 2.98 5.10 6.54
CA ARG A 424 3.27 3.98 7.46
C ARG A 424 4.59 4.12 8.23
N LEU A 425 5.67 4.54 7.57
CA LEU A 425 7.01 4.65 8.16
C LEU A 425 7.35 6.08 8.63
N ARG A 426 6.41 7.02 8.50
CA ARG A 426 6.68 8.46 8.65
C ARG A 426 7.26 8.80 10.00
N SER A 427 6.55 8.46 11.08
CA SER A 427 7.00 8.76 12.44
C SER A 427 8.35 8.11 12.77
N MET A 428 8.61 6.90 12.27
CA MET A 428 9.89 6.19 12.49
C MET A 428 11.04 6.84 11.71
N ASN A 429 10.82 7.16 10.44
CA ASN A 429 11.84 7.79 9.59
C ASN A 429 12.17 9.21 10.10
N VAL A 430 11.16 10.02 10.44
CA VAL A 430 11.36 11.34 11.04
C VAL A 430 12.15 11.24 12.37
N SER A 431 11.86 10.24 13.20
CA SER A 431 12.62 9.98 14.44
C SER A 431 14.10 9.67 14.18
N ILE A 432 14.39 8.82 13.19
CA ILE A 432 15.78 8.48 12.81
C ILE A 432 16.50 9.68 12.21
N ALA A 433 15.83 10.46 11.38
CA ALA A 433 16.40 11.66 10.77
C ALA A 433 16.69 12.75 11.81
N ALA A 434 15.74 13.00 12.73
CA ALA A 434 15.95 13.90 13.86
C ALA A 434 17.08 13.40 14.78
N SER A 435 17.18 12.10 15.03
CA SER A 435 18.30 11.54 15.78
C SER A 435 19.64 11.73 15.05
N SER A 436 19.68 11.52 13.73
CA SER A 436 20.86 11.78 12.88
C SER A 436 21.29 13.24 12.99
N GLN A 437 20.34 14.16 12.90
CA GLN A 437 20.58 15.59 13.07
C GLN A 437 21.30 15.87 14.40
N TRP A 438 20.80 15.31 15.50
CA TRP A 438 21.38 15.57 16.82
C TRP A 438 22.69 14.85 17.05
N LEU A 439 22.86 13.65 16.50
CA LEU A 439 24.11 12.91 16.54
C LEU A 439 25.24 13.67 15.84
N TRP A 440 24.99 14.18 14.63
CA TRP A 440 25.99 14.97 13.91
C TRP A 440 26.20 16.34 14.53
N ASN A 441 25.17 16.91 15.16
CA ASN A 441 25.33 18.11 15.96
C ASN A 441 26.24 17.86 17.17
N PHE A 442 26.09 16.73 17.87
CA PHE A 442 26.98 16.30 18.94
C PHE A 442 28.43 16.19 18.45
N VAL A 443 28.65 15.54 17.31
CA VAL A 443 29.98 15.41 16.70
C VAL A 443 30.60 16.79 16.45
N ILE A 444 29.86 17.72 15.84
CA ILE A 444 30.33 19.07 15.55
C ILE A 444 30.58 19.87 16.83
N ALA A 445 29.64 19.89 17.76
CA ALA A 445 29.77 20.57 19.05
C ALA A 445 31.00 20.07 19.81
N ARG A 446 31.30 18.77 19.74
CA ARG A 446 32.44 18.15 20.45
C ARG A 446 33.79 18.35 19.74
N ALA A 447 33.80 18.38 18.41
CA ALA A 447 35.02 18.43 17.60
C ALA A 447 35.53 19.87 17.40
N VAL A 448 34.65 20.83 17.15
CA VAL A 448 35.03 22.17 16.66
C VAL A 448 35.99 22.94 17.56
N PRO A 449 35.81 23.02 18.90
CA PRO A 449 36.77 23.74 19.75
C PRO A 449 38.19 23.19 19.62
N ASN A 450 38.33 21.87 19.52
CA ASN A 450 39.62 21.22 19.34
C ASN A 450 40.16 21.40 17.91
N MET A 451 39.30 21.43 16.89
CA MET A 451 39.70 21.72 15.51
C MET A 451 40.21 23.16 15.37
N LEU A 452 39.56 24.13 16.03
CA LEU A 452 40.00 25.53 16.03
C LEU A 452 41.37 25.72 16.71
N VAL A 453 41.77 24.81 17.61
CA VAL A 453 43.10 24.84 18.23
C VAL A 453 44.15 24.06 17.42
N ASN A 454 43.80 22.88 16.90
CA ASN A 454 44.77 21.90 16.40
C ASN A 454 44.78 21.71 14.87
N MET A 455 43.72 22.09 14.16
CA MET A 455 43.58 21.81 12.72
C MET A 455 44.22 22.92 11.87
N GLY A 456 45.56 22.83 11.74
CA GLY A 456 46.38 23.80 11.02
C GLY A 456 46.73 25.04 11.87
N SER A 457 47.67 25.86 11.39
CA SER A 457 48.11 27.07 12.08
C SER A 457 46.96 28.06 12.30
N ASN A 458 46.64 28.38 13.56
CA ASN A 458 45.49 29.23 13.94
C ASN A 458 44.11 28.64 13.62
N GLY A 459 43.99 27.33 13.40
CA GLY A 459 42.70 26.64 13.23
C GLY A 459 42.05 26.80 11.85
N TYR A 460 42.77 27.35 10.86
CA TYR A 460 42.25 27.62 9.52
C TYR A 460 41.67 26.39 8.82
N GLY A 461 42.21 25.20 9.12
CA GLY A 461 41.77 23.93 8.55
C GLY A 461 40.33 23.58 8.90
N THR A 462 39.80 24.10 10.01
CA THR A 462 38.39 23.93 10.41
C THR A 462 37.42 24.51 9.37
N TYR A 463 37.71 25.71 8.86
CA TYR A 463 36.86 26.38 7.88
C TYR A 463 36.97 25.71 6.49
N ILE A 464 38.18 25.29 6.10
CA ILE A 464 38.39 24.52 4.86
C ILE A 464 37.65 23.17 4.93
N PHE A 465 37.66 22.50 6.08
CA PHE A 465 36.92 21.26 6.28
C PHE A 465 35.41 21.44 6.02
N PHE A 466 34.80 22.50 6.58
CA PHE A 466 33.39 22.80 6.33
C PHE A 466 33.12 23.18 4.87
N SER A 467 34.04 23.93 4.23
CA SER A 467 33.95 24.24 2.80
C SER A 467 33.91 22.98 1.93
N VAL A 468 34.83 22.03 2.17
CA VAL A 468 34.86 20.74 1.46
C VAL A 468 33.59 19.93 1.73
N CYS A 469 33.11 19.89 2.98
CA CYS A 469 31.85 19.21 3.31
C CYS A 469 30.65 19.81 2.57
N CYS A 470 30.62 21.12 2.34
CA CYS A 470 29.57 21.79 1.56
C CYS A 470 29.67 21.48 0.06
N LEU A 471 30.87 21.31 -0.49
CA LEU A 471 31.04 20.81 -1.86
C LEU A 471 30.58 19.35 -1.98
N CYS A 472 30.88 18.51 -0.98
CA CYS A 472 30.36 17.15 -0.93
C CYS A 472 28.83 17.12 -0.81
N SER A 473 28.24 18.04 -0.03
CA SER A 473 26.79 18.14 0.09
C SER A 473 26.13 18.58 -1.22
N PHE A 474 26.78 19.47 -2.00
CA PHE A 474 26.35 19.81 -3.36
C PHE A 474 26.31 18.56 -4.26
N VAL A 475 27.39 17.78 -4.28
CA VAL A 475 27.46 16.53 -5.06
C VAL A 475 26.35 15.57 -4.65
N PHE A 476 26.13 15.39 -3.35
CA PHE A 476 25.06 14.54 -2.85
C PHE A 476 23.67 15.02 -3.29
N VAL A 477 23.36 16.30 -3.11
CA VAL A 477 22.05 16.87 -3.50
C VAL A 477 21.85 16.79 -5.02
N TRP A 478 22.92 16.97 -5.80
CA TRP A 478 22.87 16.89 -7.25
C TRP A 478 22.46 15.50 -7.73
N PHE A 479 23.04 14.44 -7.16
CA PHE A 479 22.80 13.07 -7.63
C PHE A 479 21.62 12.35 -6.96
N PHE A 480 21.34 12.63 -5.68
CA PHE A 480 20.48 11.75 -4.87
C PHE A 480 19.20 12.39 -4.33
N VAL A 481 19.10 13.72 -4.29
CA VAL A 481 17.93 14.42 -3.70
C VAL A 481 16.99 14.88 -4.82
N PRO A 482 15.74 14.37 -4.89
CA PRO A 482 14.78 14.78 -5.90
C PRO A 482 14.10 16.10 -5.53
N ASP A 483 13.45 16.76 -6.49
CA ASP A 483 12.65 17.96 -6.21
C ASP A 483 11.23 17.56 -5.77
N THR A 484 10.75 18.13 -4.67
CA THR A 484 9.47 17.75 -4.03
C THR A 484 8.45 18.89 -4.07
N LYS A 485 8.79 19.99 -4.75
CA LYS A 485 7.96 21.20 -4.80
C LYS A 485 6.59 20.89 -5.44
N GLY A 486 5.52 21.23 -4.70
CA GLY A 486 4.14 21.18 -5.21
C GLY A 486 3.56 19.77 -5.38
N MET A 487 4.28 18.73 -4.94
CA MET A 487 3.81 17.35 -5.01
C MET A 487 2.92 17.02 -3.83
N SER A 488 1.81 16.34 -4.10
CA SER A 488 0.97 15.80 -3.04
C SER A 488 1.69 14.65 -2.30
N LEU A 489 1.26 14.31 -1.09
CA LEU A 489 1.91 13.22 -0.33
C LEU A 489 1.76 11.87 -1.04
N GLU A 490 0.74 11.77 -1.88
CA GLU A 490 0.41 10.63 -2.72
C GLU A 490 1.36 10.53 -3.91
N GLN A 491 1.66 11.66 -4.58
CA GLN A 491 2.65 11.73 -5.67
C GLN A 491 4.10 11.50 -5.20
N MET A 492 4.38 11.75 -3.91
CA MET A 492 5.68 11.42 -3.31
C MET A 492 5.92 9.90 -3.28
N ASP A 493 4.87 9.09 -3.28
CA ASP A 493 5.01 7.64 -3.37
C ASP A 493 5.47 7.18 -4.76
N ASP A 494 5.05 7.89 -5.80
CA ASP A 494 5.49 7.68 -7.18
C ASP A 494 6.97 8.08 -7.37
N LEU A 495 7.38 9.26 -6.87
CA LEU A 495 8.71 9.86 -7.04
C LEU A 495 9.87 8.99 -6.49
N PHE A 496 9.64 8.32 -5.35
CA PHE A 496 10.66 7.46 -4.72
C PHE A 496 10.59 6.01 -5.20
N GLY A 497 9.86 5.77 -6.26
CA GLY A 497 9.84 4.49 -6.93
C GLY A 497 9.12 3.40 -6.15
N VAL A 498 8.09 3.72 -5.37
CA VAL A 498 7.15 2.65 -4.99
C VAL A 498 6.34 2.26 -6.23
N THR A 499 6.02 3.24 -7.08
CA THR A 499 5.43 3.07 -8.41
C THR A 499 6.48 3.01 -9.53
N GLU A 500 7.72 3.49 -9.29
CA GLU A 500 8.83 3.45 -10.26
C GLU A 500 9.83 2.29 -10.07
N LEU A 501 9.81 1.51 -8.99
CA LEU A 501 10.30 0.11 -9.05
C LEU A 501 9.31 -0.77 -9.80
N VAL A 502 8.04 -0.36 -9.86
CA VAL A 502 7.01 -0.92 -10.74
C VAL A 502 7.22 -0.39 -12.17
N HIS A 503 7.50 0.91 -12.39
CA HIS A 503 7.71 1.50 -13.71
C HIS A 503 9.13 1.42 -14.29
N GLN A 504 10.22 1.34 -13.53
CA GLN A 504 11.58 1.07 -14.06
C GLN A 504 11.83 -0.43 -14.23
N LYS A 505 11.12 -1.34 -13.53
CA LYS A 505 11.01 -2.70 -14.05
C LYS A 505 10.22 -2.70 -15.37
N VAL A 506 9.19 -1.87 -15.53
CA VAL A 506 8.46 -1.75 -16.81
C VAL A 506 9.24 -0.94 -17.88
N GLY A 507 10.16 -0.06 -17.50
CA GLY A 507 10.77 0.98 -18.35
C GLY A 507 12.26 0.80 -18.61
N ALA A 508 13.02 0.10 -17.76
CA ALA A 508 14.30 -0.52 -18.13
C ALA A 508 14.08 -1.82 -18.95
N MET A 509 12.86 -2.36 -18.95
CA MET A 509 12.31 -3.22 -20.01
C MET A 509 11.93 -2.42 -21.28
N GLY A 510 11.96 -1.09 -21.23
CA GLY A 510 11.48 -0.19 -22.29
C GLY A 510 12.46 0.10 -23.42
N SER A 511 13.69 -0.44 -23.39
CA SER A 511 14.59 -0.42 -24.55
C SER A 511 15.22 -1.78 -24.86
N GLY A 512 14.63 -2.87 -24.33
CA GLY A 512 15.06 -4.25 -24.60
C GLY A 512 13.98 -5.35 -24.48
N ASP A 513 12.81 -5.11 -23.85
CA ASP A 513 11.83 -6.15 -23.50
C ASP A 513 10.38 -5.81 -23.96
N ALA A 514 10.21 -5.31 -25.18
CA ALA A 514 8.89 -5.21 -25.83
C ALA A 514 8.35 -6.60 -26.23
N LYS A 515 8.11 -7.51 -25.27
CA LYS A 515 7.70 -8.90 -25.56
C LYS A 515 6.32 -9.34 -25.02
N PHE A 516 5.73 -8.66 -24.03
CA PHE A 516 4.45 -9.08 -23.43
C PHE A 516 3.42 -7.94 -23.40
N PRO A 517 2.15 -8.19 -23.75
CA PRO A 517 1.11 -7.16 -23.81
C PRO A 517 0.69 -6.67 -22.41
N ILE A 518 0.24 -5.41 -22.34
CA ILE A 518 -0.41 -4.87 -21.14
C ILE A 518 -1.84 -5.43 -21.10
N ARG A 519 -2.16 -6.17 -20.03
CA ARG A 519 -3.47 -6.82 -19.81
C ARG A 519 -4.38 -5.95 -18.96
N TYR A 520 -3.85 -5.30 -17.94
CA TYR A 520 -4.59 -4.50 -16.97
C TYR A 520 -4.04 -3.07 -16.94
N ASN A 521 -4.94 -2.09 -16.88
CA ASN A 521 -4.56 -0.69 -16.66
C ASN A 521 -4.05 -0.48 -15.23
N ASP A 522 -4.61 -1.24 -14.28
CA ASP A 522 -4.13 -1.28 -12.90
C ASP A 522 -2.72 -1.92 -12.83
N PRO A 523 -1.69 -1.19 -12.37
CA PRO A 523 -0.31 -1.69 -12.33
C PRO A 523 -0.11 -2.86 -11.36
N GLU A 524 -0.88 -2.93 -10.28
CA GLU A 524 -0.82 -4.03 -9.31
C GLU A 524 -1.34 -5.32 -9.96
N TYR A 525 -2.52 -5.26 -10.59
CA TYR A 525 -3.10 -6.39 -11.31
C TYR A 525 -2.18 -6.85 -12.45
N GLN A 526 -1.58 -5.90 -13.18
CA GLN A 526 -0.62 -6.20 -14.24
C GLN A 526 0.64 -6.88 -13.70
N GLN A 527 1.19 -6.41 -12.59
CA GLN A 527 2.38 -7.00 -11.99
C GLN A 527 2.10 -8.39 -11.42
N ILE A 528 0.96 -8.59 -10.76
CA ILE A 528 0.54 -9.89 -10.26
C ILE A 528 0.30 -10.85 -11.43
N HIS A 529 -0.32 -10.41 -12.52
CA HIS A 529 -0.46 -11.19 -13.75
C HIS A 529 0.91 -11.66 -14.25
N ARG A 530 1.87 -10.73 -14.45
CA ARG A 530 3.21 -11.08 -14.95
C ARG A 530 3.92 -12.05 -14.02
N ASN A 531 3.89 -11.79 -12.71
CA ASN A 531 4.53 -12.66 -11.71
C ASN A 531 3.94 -14.07 -11.72
N LEU A 532 2.63 -14.20 -11.91
CA LEU A 532 1.96 -15.49 -11.96
C LEU A 532 2.47 -16.34 -13.14
N PHE A 533 2.55 -15.78 -14.35
CA PHE A 533 2.91 -16.54 -15.54
C PHE A 533 4.44 -16.70 -15.70
N SER A 534 5.21 -15.61 -15.60
CA SER A 534 6.67 -15.60 -15.84
C SER A 534 7.51 -16.41 -14.85
N HIS A 535 6.95 -16.77 -13.69
CA HIS A 535 7.64 -17.56 -12.66
C HIS A 535 6.99 -18.93 -12.42
N SER A 536 6.07 -19.33 -13.29
CA SER A 536 5.37 -20.62 -13.14
C SER A 536 6.02 -21.79 -13.86
N LEU A 537 6.87 -21.54 -14.85
CA LEU A 537 7.45 -22.58 -15.69
C LEU A 537 8.63 -23.27 -14.99
N LEU A 538 8.61 -24.60 -15.04
CA LEU A 538 9.66 -25.54 -14.64
C LEU A 538 10.49 -25.97 -15.84
N CYS A 539 9.85 -26.17 -16.99
CA CYS A 539 10.47 -26.57 -18.25
C CYS A 539 10.28 -25.46 -19.32
N PRO A 540 11.18 -25.34 -20.30
CA PRO A 540 10.97 -24.43 -21.44
C PRO A 540 9.67 -24.74 -22.22
N LEU A 541 9.23 -23.79 -23.05
CA LEU A 541 8.14 -24.03 -23.99
C LEU A 541 8.64 -24.83 -25.19
N GLU A 542 7.82 -25.73 -25.69
CA GLU A 542 8.08 -26.53 -26.90
C GLU A 542 7.20 -26.03 -28.04
N ASP A 543 7.76 -25.97 -29.25
CA ASP A 543 6.97 -25.64 -30.44
C ASP A 543 6.08 -26.82 -30.82
N VAL A 544 4.78 -26.57 -30.96
CA VAL A 544 3.79 -27.58 -31.31
C VAL A 544 2.93 -27.07 -32.46
N LEU A 545 2.71 -27.91 -33.47
CA LEU A 545 1.80 -27.61 -34.57
C LEU A 545 0.40 -28.17 -34.33
N PRO A 546 -0.64 -27.54 -34.87
CA PRO A 546 -1.99 -28.10 -34.84
C PRO A 546 -2.02 -29.47 -35.55
N PRO A 547 -2.82 -30.45 -35.05
CA PRO A 547 -2.88 -31.77 -35.68
C PRO A 547 -3.35 -31.69 -37.14
N GLY A 548 -2.58 -32.31 -38.04
CA GLY A 548 -2.88 -32.32 -39.47
C GLY A 548 -2.47 -31.06 -40.24
N VAL A 549 -1.75 -30.13 -39.62
CA VAL A 549 -1.23 -28.90 -40.25
C VAL A 549 0.29 -28.96 -40.30
N ASN A 550 0.88 -28.73 -41.49
CA ASN A 550 2.34 -28.65 -41.63
C ASN A 550 2.86 -27.23 -41.37
N GLN A 551 4.18 -27.08 -41.20
CA GLN A 551 4.81 -25.80 -40.85
C GLN A 551 4.49 -24.69 -41.87
N GLN A 552 4.54 -24.99 -43.18
CA GLN A 552 4.26 -24.00 -44.23
C GLN A 552 2.82 -23.49 -44.16
N GLN A 553 1.85 -24.40 -43.98
CA GLN A 553 0.44 -24.03 -43.81
C GLN A 553 0.22 -23.20 -42.55
N PHE A 554 0.90 -23.55 -41.46
CA PHE A 554 0.84 -22.82 -40.21
C PHE A 554 1.42 -21.41 -40.34
N ASP A 555 2.59 -21.27 -40.97
CA ASP A 555 3.23 -19.96 -41.19
C ASP A 555 2.35 -19.05 -42.07
N CYS A 556 1.72 -19.60 -43.12
CA CYS A 556 0.74 -18.87 -43.93
C CYS A 556 -0.47 -18.42 -43.10
N ALA A 557 -1.02 -19.31 -42.26
CA ALA A 557 -2.15 -18.96 -41.41
C ALA A 557 -1.81 -17.87 -40.38
N VAL A 558 -0.60 -17.94 -39.80
CA VAL A 558 -0.09 -16.92 -38.87
C VAL A 558 0.03 -15.56 -39.55
N ALA A 559 0.54 -15.53 -40.79
CA ALA A 559 0.60 -14.29 -41.56
C ALA A 559 -0.81 -13.72 -41.83
N GLU A 560 -1.78 -14.56 -42.22
CA GLU A 560 -3.17 -14.13 -42.41
C GLU A 560 -3.85 -13.68 -41.10
N PHE A 561 -3.48 -14.26 -39.96
CA PHE A 561 -3.89 -13.74 -38.66
C PHE A 561 -3.27 -12.36 -38.38
N GLY A 562 -1.99 -12.18 -38.70
CA GLY A 562 -1.27 -10.90 -38.57
C GLY A 562 -1.91 -9.80 -39.43
N GLU A 563 -2.33 -10.12 -40.66
CA GLU A 563 -3.10 -9.21 -41.50
C GLU A 563 -4.47 -8.85 -40.91
N ALA A 564 -5.09 -9.78 -40.18
CA ALA A 564 -6.42 -9.58 -39.59
C ALA A 564 -6.39 -8.71 -38.32
N VAL A 565 -5.45 -8.95 -37.40
CA VAL A 565 -5.44 -8.29 -36.07
C VAL A 565 -4.25 -7.35 -35.86
N GLY A 566 -3.32 -7.27 -36.82
CA GLY A 566 -2.01 -6.64 -36.69
C GLY A 566 -0.97 -7.59 -36.09
N GLU A 567 0.26 -7.54 -36.60
CA GLU A 567 1.38 -8.40 -36.18
C GLU A 567 1.66 -8.34 -34.66
N ASP A 568 1.52 -7.17 -34.05
CA ASP A 568 1.71 -6.98 -32.59
C ASP A 568 0.68 -7.73 -31.72
N ASN A 569 -0.38 -8.27 -32.34
CA ASN A 569 -1.46 -9.00 -31.68
C ASN A 569 -1.45 -10.50 -32.01
N VAL A 570 -0.34 -11.00 -32.58
CA VAL A 570 -0.09 -12.41 -32.83
C VAL A 570 1.18 -12.85 -32.12
N PHE A 571 1.07 -13.82 -31.21
CA PHE A 571 2.16 -14.24 -30.32
C PHE A 571 2.62 -15.67 -30.65
N LYS A 572 3.93 -15.90 -30.58
CA LYS A 572 4.60 -17.20 -30.84
C LYS A 572 5.80 -17.40 -29.91
N GLY A 573 6.29 -18.64 -29.84
CA GLY A 573 7.50 -18.99 -29.08
C GLY A 573 7.39 -18.60 -27.60
N GLN A 574 8.40 -17.92 -27.05
CA GLN A 574 8.41 -17.47 -25.65
C GLN A 574 7.26 -16.50 -25.28
N ALA A 575 6.62 -15.82 -26.24
CA ALA A 575 5.47 -14.99 -25.91
C ALA A 575 4.24 -15.82 -25.47
N LEU A 576 4.27 -17.15 -25.67
CA LEU A 576 3.22 -18.08 -25.25
C LEU A 576 3.23 -18.44 -23.76
N GLU A 577 4.16 -17.89 -22.97
CA GLU A 577 4.24 -18.12 -21.52
C GLU A 577 2.95 -17.69 -20.79
N GLU A 578 2.27 -16.64 -21.26
CA GLU A 578 0.98 -16.18 -20.72
C GLU A 578 -0.22 -17.03 -21.18
N TYR A 579 0.01 -18.02 -22.05
CA TYR A 579 -1.02 -18.81 -22.73
C TYR A 579 -0.99 -20.30 -22.37
N VAL A 580 -0.14 -20.67 -21.41
CA VAL A 580 -0.08 -22.02 -20.83
C VAL A 580 -0.62 -22.00 -19.40
N ASP A 581 -0.84 -23.18 -18.82
CA ASP A 581 -1.39 -23.31 -17.49
C ASP A 581 -0.29 -23.06 -16.43
N PRO A 582 -0.40 -22.00 -15.61
CA PRO A 582 0.59 -21.74 -14.58
C PRO A 582 0.61 -22.83 -13.51
N TYR A 583 -0.47 -23.60 -13.35
CA TYR A 583 -0.61 -24.65 -12.33
C TYR A 583 -0.49 -26.08 -12.89
N GLU A 584 0.10 -26.23 -14.09
CA GLU A 584 0.26 -27.52 -14.76
C GLU A 584 0.91 -28.60 -13.86
N LEU A 585 0.30 -29.78 -13.84
CA LEU A 585 0.76 -30.92 -13.04
C LEU A 585 1.81 -31.76 -13.76
N TRP A 586 1.72 -31.85 -15.09
CA TRP A 586 2.47 -32.82 -15.89
C TRP A 586 3.58 -32.23 -16.76
N GLU A 587 4.01 -31.04 -16.41
CA GLU A 587 4.99 -30.27 -17.17
C GLU A 587 6.30 -31.03 -17.39
N ASP A 588 6.88 -31.59 -16.32
CA ASP A 588 8.15 -32.34 -16.38
C ASP A 588 8.01 -33.73 -17.05
N GLU A 589 6.79 -34.18 -17.33
CA GLU A 589 6.51 -35.44 -18.06
C GLU A 589 6.25 -35.20 -19.56
N GLY A 590 6.42 -33.97 -20.06
CA GLY A 590 6.20 -33.64 -21.48
C GLY A 590 4.73 -33.68 -21.90
N LYS A 591 3.79 -33.59 -20.94
CA LYS A 591 2.33 -33.65 -21.21
C LYS A 591 1.63 -32.30 -21.07
N ARG A 592 2.39 -31.21 -20.92
CA ARG A 592 1.86 -29.84 -20.81
C ARG A 592 0.90 -29.55 -21.97
N LYS A 593 -0.20 -28.88 -21.65
CA LYS A 593 -1.08 -28.34 -22.66
C LYS A 593 -0.50 -27.08 -23.33
N MET A 594 -0.24 -27.17 -24.64
CA MET A 594 0.54 -26.17 -25.40
C MET A 594 -0.25 -25.56 -26.55
N PRO A 595 -0.36 -24.22 -26.64
CA PRO A 595 -0.82 -23.54 -27.85
C PRO A 595 0.29 -23.47 -28.90
N SER A 596 -0.08 -23.35 -30.18
CA SER A 596 0.87 -23.15 -31.29
C SER A 596 1.18 -21.66 -31.55
N ALA A 597 0.18 -20.81 -31.36
CA ALA A 597 0.25 -19.35 -31.40
C ALA A 597 -0.87 -18.78 -30.53
N ALA A 598 -0.88 -17.46 -30.32
CA ALA A 598 -2.02 -16.74 -29.78
C ALA A 598 -2.42 -15.56 -30.67
N VAL A 599 -3.72 -15.27 -30.76
CA VAL A 599 -4.29 -14.21 -31.59
C VAL A 599 -5.30 -13.42 -30.76
N CYS A 600 -5.17 -12.09 -30.79
CA CYS A 600 -5.94 -11.18 -29.93
C CYS A 600 -6.80 -10.20 -30.76
N PRO A 601 -8.02 -10.57 -31.21
CA PRO A 601 -8.90 -9.65 -31.91
C PRO A 601 -9.50 -8.59 -30.96
N CYS A 602 -9.72 -7.36 -31.44
CA CYS A 602 -10.40 -6.30 -30.70
C CYS A 602 -11.82 -5.97 -31.20
N SER A 603 -12.28 -6.62 -32.27
CA SER A 603 -13.60 -6.37 -32.83
C SER A 603 -14.25 -7.64 -33.38
N ILE A 604 -15.56 -7.53 -33.63
CA ILE A 604 -16.35 -8.57 -34.31
C ILE A 604 -15.79 -8.88 -35.70
N ASP A 605 -15.38 -7.86 -36.45
CA ASP A 605 -14.92 -8.05 -37.82
C ASP A 605 -13.57 -8.77 -37.86
N GLU A 606 -12.65 -8.39 -36.98
CA GLU A 606 -11.38 -9.10 -36.80
C GLU A 606 -11.61 -10.55 -36.38
N LEU A 607 -12.47 -10.80 -35.39
CA LEU A 607 -12.80 -12.15 -34.94
C LEU A 607 -13.37 -13.00 -36.08
N ARG A 608 -14.25 -12.43 -36.92
CA ARG A 608 -14.81 -13.11 -38.10
C ARG A 608 -13.72 -13.50 -39.09
N ILE A 609 -12.76 -12.61 -39.36
CA ILE A 609 -11.63 -12.90 -40.25
C ILE A 609 -10.75 -14.00 -39.65
N VAL A 610 -10.45 -13.94 -38.35
CA VAL A 610 -9.70 -14.99 -37.64
C VAL A 610 -10.38 -16.35 -37.78
N LEU A 611 -11.70 -16.44 -37.59
CA LEU A 611 -12.42 -17.71 -37.79
C LEU A 611 -12.42 -18.17 -39.25
N LYS A 612 -12.47 -17.25 -40.21
CA LYS A 612 -12.36 -17.58 -41.64
C LYS A 612 -11.00 -18.20 -41.97
N VAL A 613 -9.92 -17.65 -41.44
CA VAL A 613 -8.56 -18.20 -41.57
C VAL A 613 -8.46 -19.56 -40.88
N ALA A 614 -8.97 -19.69 -39.65
CA ALA A 614 -8.99 -20.96 -38.91
C ALA A 614 -9.73 -22.06 -39.70
N ASN A 615 -10.88 -21.76 -40.29
CA ASN A 615 -11.59 -22.70 -41.17
C ASN A 615 -10.80 -23.05 -42.43
N LYS A 616 -10.24 -22.06 -43.12
CA LYS A 616 -9.47 -22.24 -44.36
C LYS A 616 -8.32 -23.22 -44.18
N PHE A 617 -7.60 -23.14 -43.07
CA PHE A 617 -6.44 -23.99 -42.77
C PHE A 617 -6.77 -25.18 -41.85
N GLY A 618 -8.02 -25.32 -41.41
CA GLY A 618 -8.44 -26.35 -40.46
C GLY A 618 -7.81 -26.22 -39.06
N ILE A 619 -7.35 -25.02 -38.67
CA ILE A 619 -6.66 -24.77 -37.41
C ILE A 619 -7.68 -24.68 -36.26
N PRO A 620 -7.55 -25.48 -35.19
CA PRO A 620 -8.38 -25.33 -34.00
C PRO A 620 -7.98 -24.08 -33.20
N VAL A 621 -8.98 -23.38 -32.67
CA VAL A 621 -8.83 -22.22 -31.79
C VAL A 621 -9.32 -22.56 -30.39
N TRP A 622 -8.64 -22.07 -29.35
CA TRP A 622 -9.06 -22.20 -27.96
C TRP A 622 -9.44 -20.85 -27.39
N THR A 623 -10.74 -20.66 -27.18
CA THR A 623 -11.30 -19.35 -26.87
C THR A 623 -11.32 -19.10 -25.38
N PHE A 624 -10.84 -17.94 -24.96
CA PHE A 624 -11.04 -17.44 -23.60
C PHE A 624 -11.09 -15.92 -23.58
N SER A 625 -11.62 -15.38 -22.48
CA SER A 625 -11.72 -13.93 -22.31
C SER A 625 -10.47 -13.32 -21.67
N ARG A 626 -10.11 -13.72 -20.44
CA ARG A 626 -8.98 -13.13 -19.68
C ARG A 626 -7.92 -14.14 -19.23
N GLY A 627 -8.11 -15.43 -19.53
CA GLY A 627 -7.15 -16.50 -19.18
C GLY A 627 -7.02 -16.80 -17.67
N LYS A 628 -7.86 -16.21 -16.82
CA LYS A 628 -7.78 -16.35 -15.34
C LYS A 628 -8.55 -17.54 -14.77
N ASN A 629 -8.74 -18.59 -15.57
CA ASN A 629 -9.40 -19.82 -15.10
C ASN A 629 -8.44 -20.75 -14.34
N LEU A 630 -7.75 -20.18 -13.36
CA LEU A 630 -6.70 -20.84 -12.60
C LEU A 630 -7.30 -22.00 -11.78
N GLY A 631 -6.54 -23.09 -11.61
CA GLY A 631 -7.04 -24.33 -11.02
C GLY A 631 -7.84 -25.22 -11.99
N TYR A 632 -8.24 -24.66 -13.15
CA TYR A 632 -8.98 -25.36 -14.20
C TYR A 632 -8.25 -25.39 -15.56
N GLY A 633 -6.97 -25.02 -15.61
CA GLY A 633 -6.15 -24.99 -16.83
C GLY A 633 -5.81 -23.60 -17.37
N GLY A 634 -6.30 -22.53 -16.72
CA GLY A 634 -5.97 -21.15 -17.09
C GLY A 634 -6.33 -20.84 -18.56
N PRO A 635 -5.41 -20.27 -19.36
CA PRO A 635 -5.59 -20.02 -20.78
C PRO A 635 -5.22 -21.20 -21.69
N ALA A 636 -4.66 -22.30 -21.14
CA ALA A 636 -4.11 -23.38 -21.96
C ALA A 636 -5.19 -24.16 -22.74
N PRO A 637 -4.89 -24.58 -23.99
CA PRO A 637 -5.84 -25.31 -24.82
C PRO A 637 -5.97 -26.77 -24.43
N ARG A 638 -7.17 -27.34 -24.50
CA ARG A 638 -7.35 -28.80 -24.29
C ARG A 638 -6.60 -29.65 -25.32
N LEU A 639 -6.64 -29.23 -26.59
CA LEU A 639 -5.96 -29.86 -27.72
C LEU A 639 -4.65 -29.12 -28.02
N ASN A 640 -3.53 -29.82 -27.87
CA ASN A 640 -2.20 -29.26 -28.16
C ASN A 640 -2.10 -28.78 -29.61
N GLY A 641 -1.38 -27.67 -29.81
CA GLY A 641 -1.24 -27.02 -31.10
C GLY A 641 -2.42 -26.13 -31.50
N SER A 642 -3.49 -26.03 -30.69
CA SER A 642 -4.55 -25.04 -30.95
C SER A 642 -4.01 -23.61 -30.83
N VAL A 643 -4.56 -22.69 -31.62
CA VAL A 643 -4.27 -21.26 -31.48
C VAL A 643 -5.08 -20.71 -30.31
N ALA A 644 -4.41 -20.11 -29.33
CA ALA A 644 -5.08 -19.41 -28.24
C ALA A 644 -5.80 -18.17 -28.78
N LEU A 645 -7.12 -18.14 -28.66
CA LEU A 645 -7.96 -17.04 -29.12
C LEU A 645 -8.39 -16.20 -27.93
N ASP A 646 -7.74 -15.04 -27.79
CA ASP A 646 -7.78 -14.21 -26.61
C ASP A 646 -8.61 -12.96 -26.84
N LEU A 647 -9.77 -12.90 -26.20
CA LEU A 647 -10.75 -11.85 -26.40
C LEU A 647 -10.56 -10.65 -25.46
N HIS A 648 -9.41 -10.51 -24.77
CA HIS A 648 -9.23 -9.46 -23.77
C HIS A 648 -9.31 -8.04 -24.32
N ARG A 649 -9.07 -7.83 -25.61
CA ARG A 649 -9.17 -6.51 -26.28
C ARG A 649 -10.61 -6.11 -26.61
N MET A 650 -11.56 -7.06 -26.59
CA MET A 650 -13.00 -6.78 -26.69
C MET A 650 -13.53 -6.44 -25.28
N ASN A 651 -13.20 -5.26 -24.76
CA ASN A 651 -13.36 -4.90 -23.35
C ASN A 651 -14.35 -3.75 -23.09
N LYS A 652 -15.34 -3.55 -23.97
CA LYS A 652 -16.31 -2.47 -23.80
C LYS A 652 -17.41 -2.85 -22.79
N ILE A 653 -17.70 -1.92 -21.89
CA ILE A 653 -18.97 -1.86 -21.16
C ILE A 653 -19.95 -1.13 -22.07
N ILE A 654 -20.90 -1.86 -22.65
CA ILE A 654 -21.79 -1.36 -23.70
C ILE A 654 -22.93 -0.55 -23.08
N GLU A 655 -23.50 -1.06 -22.00
CA GLU A 655 -24.58 -0.42 -21.26
C GLU A 655 -24.51 -0.85 -19.80
N VAL A 656 -24.78 0.07 -18.87
CA VAL A 656 -25.23 -0.27 -17.52
C VAL A 656 -26.53 0.48 -17.27
N ASN A 657 -27.60 -0.27 -17.07
CA ASN A 657 -28.93 0.26 -16.86
C ASN A 657 -29.26 0.25 -15.36
N ASP A 658 -29.22 1.43 -14.75
CA ASP A 658 -29.48 1.59 -13.32
C ASP A 658 -30.92 1.23 -12.95
N LYS A 659 -31.87 1.75 -13.74
CA LYS A 659 -33.32 1.60 -13.53
C LYS A 659 -33.78 0.14 -13.46
N PHE A 660 -33.20 -0.72 -14.31
CA PHE A 660 -33.55 -2.14 -14.39
C PHE A 660 -32.44 -3.07 -13.90
N SER A 661 -31.37 -2.51 -13.35
CA SER A 661 -30.25 -3.21 -12.73
C SER A 661 -29.64 -4.31 -13.60
N TYR A 662 -29.16 -3.95 -14.80
CA TYR A 662 -28.40 -4.87 -15.66
C TYR A 662 -27.20 -4.17 -16.30
N ALA A 663 -26.25 -4.96 -16.77
CA ALA A 663 -25.15 -4.52 -17.61
C ALA A 663 -25.07 -5.36 -18.89
N VAL A 664 -24.53 -4.75 -19.96
CA VAL A 664 -24.18 -5.42 -21.21
C VAL A 664 -22.70 -5.21 -21.44
N VAL A 665 -21.94 -6.31 -21.50
CA VAL A 665 -20.47 -6.27 -21.50
C VAL A 665 -19.89 -7.17 -22.58
N GLU A 666 -18.74 -6.76 -23.11
CA GLU A 666 -17.88 -7.61 -23.94
C GLU A 666 -16.97 -8.52 -23.06
N PRO A 667 -16.34 -9.57 -23.64
CA PRO A 667 -15.63 -10.59 -22.86
C PRO A 667 -14.41 -10.06 -22.10
N GLY A 668 -13.73 -9.05 -22.62
CA GLY A 668 -12.56 -8.44 -22.00
C GLY A 668 -12.85 -7.66 -20.72
N VAL A 669 -14.10 -7.31 -20.43
CA VAL A 669 -14.51 -6.59 -19.21
C VAL A 669 -14.28 -7.47 -17.98
N THR A 670 -13.46 -7.00 -17.05
CA THR A 670 -13.26 -7.65 -15.75
C THR A 670 -14.34 -7.25 -14.74
N PHE A 671 -14.48 -8.02 -13.66
CA PHE A 671 -15.34 -7.60 -12.54
C PHE A 671 -14.89 -6.26 -11.94
N THR A 672 -13.58 -6.00 -11.97
CA THR A 672 -13.00 -4.72 -11.52
C THR A 672 -13.41 -3.56 -12.43
N ASP A 673 -13.34 -3.74 -13.74
CA ASP A 673 -13.75 -2.70 -14.71
C ASP A 673 -15.24 -2.37 -14.54
N LEU A 674 -16.10 -3.38 -14.40
CA LEU A 674 -17.54 -3.18 -14.23
C LEU A 674 -17.86 -2.46 -12.90
N TYR A 675 -17.22 -2.85 -11.81
CA TYR A 675 -17.38 -2.18 -10.52
C TYR A 675 -16.94 -0.72 -10.56
N LEU A 676 -15.74 -0.44 -11.09
CA LEU A 676 -15.22 0.92 -11.21
C LEU A 676 -16.12 1.79 -12.09
N TYR A 677 -16.68 1.24 -13.17
CA TYR A 677 -17.66 1.94 -14.00
C TYR A 677 -18.91 2.34 -13.20
N CYS A 678 -19.47 1.41 -12.42
CA CYS A 678 -20.63 1.70 -11.55
C CYS A 678 -20.32 2.81 -10.53
N VAL A 679 -19.13 2.79 -9.93
CA VAL A 679 -18.68 3.81 -8.96
C VAL A 679 -18.49 5.17 -9.64
N GLU A 680 -17.76 5.21 -10.75
CA GLU A 680 -17.47 6.44 -11.50
C GLU A 680 -18.75 7.16 -11.95
N HIS A 681 -19.74 6.37 -12.39
CA HIS A 681 -21.02 6.88 -12.87
C HIS A 681 -22.08 7.02 -11.77
N LYS A 682 -21.73 6.72 -10.50
CA LYS A 682 -22.62 6.80 -9.32
C LYS A 682 -23.94 6.03 -9.50
N LEU A 683 -23.85 4.83 -10.06
CA LEU A 683 -25.02 3.98 -10.32
C LEU A 683 -25.47 3.28 -9.04
N GLY A 684 -26.79 3.14 -8.86
CA GLY A 684 -27.42 2.48 -7.72
C GLY A 684 -27.46 0.95 -7.82
N VAL A 685 -26.38 0.34 -8.31
CA VAL A 685 -26.26 -1.10 -8.55
C VAL A 685 -24.92 -1.66 -8.08
N TRP A 686 -24.94 -2.89 -7.58
CA TRP A 686 -23.79 -3.66 -7.15
C TRP A 686 -23.57 -4.86 -8.08
N PRO A 687 -22.41 -4.97 -8.76
CA PRO A 687 -22.08 -6.18 -9.48
C PRO A 687 -21.85 -7.35 -8.53
N SER A 688 -22.21 -8.57 -8.94
CA SER A 688 -21.76 -9.77 -8.23
C SER A 688 -20.33 -10.08 -8.66
N VAL A 689 -19.43 -10.26 -7.70
CA VAL A 689 -18.01 -10.50 -7.98
C VAL A 689 -17.57 -11.83 -7.34
N PRO A 690 -16.71 -12.63 -8.01
CA PRO A 690 -16.04 -13.77 -7.39
C PRO A 690 -14.95 -13.29 -6.41
N SER A 691 -14.28 -14.24 -5.75
CA SER A 691 -13.23 -13.93 -4.76
C SER A 691 -12.02 -13.17 -5.36
N LEU A 692 -11.77 -13.33 -6.67
CA LEU A 692 -10.72 -12.62 -7.40
C LEU A 692 -11.30 -11.75 -8.53
N GLY A 693 -11.21 -10.42 -8.40
CA GLY A 693 -11.85 -9.44 -9.27
C GLY A 693 -11.23 -9.24 -10.67
N TRP A 694 -10.07 -9.86 -10.94
CA TRP A 694 -9.34 -9.73 -12.21
C TRP A 694 -9.86 -10.57 -13.38
N GLY A 695 -10.85 -11.44 -13.09
CA GLY A 695 -11.46 -12.34 -14.06
C GLY A 695 -12.48 -11.61 -14.93
N SER A 696 -12.82 -12.22 -16.08
CA SER A 696 -13.86 -11.71 -16.98
C SER A 696 -15.26 -11.96 -16.41
N VAL A 697 -16.15 -10.97 -16.54
CA VAL A 697 -17.58 -11.15 -16.25
C VAL A 697 -18.17 -12.24 -17.15
N VAL A 698 -17.97 -12.13 -18.47
CA VAL A 698 -18.47 -13.11 -19.45
C VAL A 698 -17.82 -14.47 -19.24
N GLY A 699 -16.49 -14.52 -19.17
CA GLY A 699 -15.71 -15.75 -19.08
C GLY A 699 -16.03 -16.57 -17.83
N ASN A 700 -16.19 -15.90 -16.67
CA ASN A 700 -16.65 -16.56 -15.45
C ASN A 700 -18.09 -17.09 -15.61
N THR A 701 -18.98 -16.27 -16.18
CA THR A 701 -20.41 -16.60 -16.33
C THR A 701 -20.63 -17.80 -17.26
N VAL A 702 -19.96 -17.84 -18.42
CA VAL A 702 -20.11 -18.95 -19.38
C VAL A 702 -19.54 -20.27 -18.85
N ASP A 703 -18.59 -20.21 -17.91
CA ASP A 703 -18.05 -21.40 -17.25
C ASP A 703 -18.79 -21.72 -15.92
N ARG A 704 -19.94 -21.06 -15.70
CA ARG A 704 -20.85 -21.20 -14.54
C ARG A 704 -20.20 -20.86 -13.19
N GLY A 705 -19.32 -19.87 -13.16
CA GLY A 705 -18.75 -19.36 -11.92
C GLY A 705 -19.77 -18.67 -11.01
N THR A 706 -19.36 -18.41 -9.77
CA THR A 706 -20.20 -17.83 -8.72
C THR A 706 -19.55 -16.63 -8.05
N GLY A 707 -20.37 -15.75 -7.48
CA GLY A 707 -20.02 -14.63 -6.60
C GLY A 707 -20.67 -14.77 -5.22
N PHE A 708 -20.93 -13.66 -4.54
CA PHE A 708 -21.40 -13.68 -3.12
C PHE A 708 -22.62 -12.82 -2.82
N THR A 709 -23.03 -11.93 -3.73
CA THR A 709 -24.25 -11.13 -3.59
C THR A 709 -25.50 -11.97 -3.90
N PRO A 710 -26.74 -11.46 -3.77
CA PRO A 710 -27.94 -12.21 -4.17
C PRO A 710 -27.96 -12.63 -5.65
N THR A 711 -27.17 -11.98 -6.51
CA THR A 711 -26.96 -12.37 -7.92
C THR A 711 -25.73 -13.26 -8.13
N ALA A 712 -25.27 -13.95 -7.08
CA ALA A 712 -24.07 -14.80 -7.05
C ALA A 712 -24.04 -15.92 -8.08
N THR A 713 -25.18 -16.45 -8.52
CA THR A 713 -25.18 -17.55 -9.51
C THR A 713 -25.18 -16.96 -10.92
N HIS A 714 -24.03 -16.45 -11.38
CA HIS A 714 -23.93 -15.57 -12.54
C HIS A 714 -24.67 -16.08 -13.79
N HIS A 715 -24.53 -17.37 -14.12
CA HIS A 715 -25.17 -17.96 -15.30
C HIS A 715 -26.71 -17.94 -15.24
N GLN A 716 -27.30 -17.95 -14.04
CA GLN A 716 -28.74 -17.80 -13.87
C GLN A 716 -29.21 -16.36 -14.09
N HIS A 717 -28.30 -15.38 -14.10
CA HIS A 717 -28.61 -13.96 -14.28
C HIS A 717 -28.30 -13.44 -15.69
N ILE A 718 -28.01 -14.34 -16.63
CA ILE A 718 -27.90 -13.99 -18.05
C ILE A 718 -29.27 -13.54 -18.58
N SER A 719 -29.27 -12.48 -19.37
CA SER A 719 -30.42 -11.96 -20.07
C SER A 719 -29.99 -11.46 -21.45
N GLY A 720 -29.96 -12.38 -22.41
CA GLY A 720 -29.49 -12.15 -23.78
C GLY A 720 -27.97 -12.29 -23.95
N MET A 721 -27.55 -13.00 -24.99
CA MET A 721 -26.15 -13.17 -25.40
C MET A 721 -26.01 -12.86 -26.89
N GLU A 722 -24.87 -12.32 -27.31
CA GLU A 722 -24.43 -12.31 -28.71
C GLU A 722 -23.30 -13.34 -28.85
N VAL A 723 -23.41 -14.24 -29.83
CA VAL A 723 -22.51 -15.36 -30.02
C VAL A 723 -22.11 -15.46 -31.49
N MET A 724 -20.82 -15.56 -31.76
CA MET A 724 -20.28 -15.87 -33.07
C MET A 724 -20.14 -17.38 -33.25
N LEU A 725 -20.71 -17.91 -34.33
CA LEU A 725 -20.63 -19.31 -34.70
C LEU A 725 -19.32 -19.61 -35.46
N ALA A 726 -19.03 -20.89 -35.69
CA ALA A 726 -17.77 -21.31 -36.31
C ALA A 726 -17.60 -20.79 -37.74
N ASP A 727 -18.69 -20.55 -38.46
CA ASP A 727 -18.70 -19.98 -39.82
C ASP A 727 -18.58 -18.44 -39.85
N GLY A 728 -18.58 -17.79 -38.67
CA GLY A 728 -18.50 -16.34 -38.53
C GLY A 728 -19.84 -15.61 -38.50
N ASP A 729 -20.97 -16.33 -38.52
CA ASP A 729 -22.30 -15.76 -38.34
C ASP A 729 -22.54 -15.33 -36.88
N LEU A 730 -23.43 -14.36 -36.67
CA LEU A 730 -23.77 -13.83 -35.35
C LEU A 730 -25.21 -14.17 -34.96
N VAL A 731 -25.35 -14.81 -33.82
CA VAL A 731 -26.64 -15.15 -33.22
C VAL A 731 -26.81 -14.37 -31.93
N ARG A 732 -27.98 -13.75 -31.76
CA ARG A 732 -28.42 -13.19 -30.49
C ARG A 732 -29.54 -14.03 -29.89
N THR A 733 -29.55 -14.17 -28.58
CA THR A 733 -30.49 -15.05 -27.87
C THR A 733 -31.62 -14.28 -27.18
N GLY A 734 -32.71 -14.97 -26.84
CA GLY A 734 -33.85 -14.38 -26.14
C GLY A 734 -34.42 -13.16 -26.85
N GLN A 735 -34.79 -12.14 -26.09
CA GLN A 735 -35.29 -10.87 -26.65
C GLN A 735 -34.19 -10.05 -27.34
N PHE A 736 -32.91 -10.31 -27.07
CA PHE A 736 -31.80 -9.63 -27.73
C PHE A 736 -31.67 -9.99 -29.21
N ALA A 737 -32.36 -11.05 -29.66
CA ALA A 737 -32.51 -11.40 -31.07
C ALA A 737 -33.25 -10.33 -31.90
N ILE A 738 -34.07 -9.49 -31.26
CA ILE A 738 -34.80 -8.41 -31.92
C ILE A 738 -33.92 -7.15 -31.90
N SER A 739 -33.58 -6.62 -33.07
CA SER A 739 -32.56 -5.58 -33.23
C SER A 739 -32.69 -4.37 -32.31
N ASN A 740 -33.93 -3.95 -32.00
CA ASN A 740 -34.23 -2.76 -31.19
C ASN A 740 -35.17 -3.08 -30.02
N SER A 741 -35.14 -4.30 -29.46
CA SER A 741 -36.05 -4.65 -28.37
C SER A 741 -35.69 -3.90 -27.08
N PRO A 742 -36.61 -3.13 -26.49
CA PRO A 742 -36.41 -2.52 -25.17
C PRO A 742 -36.37 -3.58 -24.05
N SER A 743 -36.77 -4.81 -24.36
CA SER A 743 -36.79 -5.93 -23.42
C SER A 743 -35.60 -6.88 -23.59
N ALA A 744 -34.62 -6.54 -24.45
CA ALA A 744 -33.49 -7.40 -24.81
C ALA A 744 -32.79 -8.02 -23.60
N HIS A 745 -32.61 -7.24 -22.54
CA HIS A 745 -31.91 -7.63 -21.32
C HIS A 745 -32.82 -7.69 -20.08
N LEU A 746 -34.14 -7.57 -20.25
CA LEU A 746 -35.12 -7.58 -19.15
C LEU A 746 -35.82 -8.92 -18.94
N SER A 747 -35.83 -9.78 -19.96
CA SER A 747 -36.61 -11.02 -19.95
C SER A 747 -35.76 -12.22 -20.32
N LYS A 748 -35.91 -13.30 -19.54
CA LYS A 748 -35.36 -14.62 -19.84
C LYS A 748 -36.25 -15.43 -20.79
N PHE A 749 -37.45 -14.94 -21.09
CA PHE A 749 -38.35 -15.61 -22.03
C PHE A 749 -37.89 -15.38 -23.47
N SER A 750 -37.78 -16.47 -24.21
CA SER A 750 -37.53 -16.49 -25.65
C SER A 750 -38.80 -16.86 -26.42
N PHE A 751 -38.83 -16.58 -27.72
CA PHE A 751 -39.79 -17.18 -28.65
C PHE A 751 -39.13 -18.40 -29.32
N GLY A 752 -39.68 -19.60 -29.10
CA GLY A 752 -39.06 -20.86 -29.53
C GLY A 752 -38.09 -21.43 -28.48
N PRO A 753 -37.13 -22.29 -28.88
CA PRO A 753 -36.16 -22.86 -27.95
C PRO A 753 -35.28 -21.80 -27.30
N SER A 754 -35.05 -21.90 -25.99
CA SER A 754 -33.98 -21.16 -25.30
C SER A 754 -32.65 -21.87 -25.53
N ILE A 755 -31.70 -21.18 -26.15
CA ILE A 755 -30.43 -21.77 -26.61
C ILE A 755 -29.21 -21.27 -25.83
N GLU A 756 -29.38 -20.33 -24.89
CA GLU A 756 -28.31 -19.77 -24.04
C GLU A 756 -27.48 -20.86 -23.36
N GLY A 757 -28.16 -21.89 -22.85
CA GLY A 757 -27.53 -23.02 -22.16
C GLY A 757 -26.58 -23.83 -23.04
N LEU A 758 -26.73 -23.77 -24.37
CA LEU A 758 -25.81 -24.44 -25.31
C LEU A 758 -24.44 -23.77 -25.34
N PHE A 759 -24.30 -22.53 -24.90
CA PHE A 759 -23.04 -21.78 -24.89
C PHE A 759 -22.36 -21.75 -23.52
N LEU A 760 -22.95 -22.39 -22.51
CA LEU A 760 -22.36 -22.52 -21.17
C LEU A 760 -21.51 -23.79 -21.10
N GLN A 761 -20.22 -23.63 -20.75
CA GLN A 761 -19.24 -24.72 -20.66
C GLN A 761 -19.20 -25.58 -21.93
N SER A 762 -19.24 -24.96 -23.11
CA SER A 762 -19.27 -25.68 -24.39
C SER A 762 -18.26 -25.11 -25.38
N ASN A 763 -18.26 -25.66 -26.59
CA ASN A 763 -17.49 -25.18 -27.73
C ASN A 763 -18.36 -24.98 -28.98
N LEU A 764 -19.63 -24.63 -28.79
CA LEU A 764 -20.60 -24.46 -29.90
C LEU A 764 -20.59 -23.04 -30.50
N GLY A 765 -19.92 -22.08 -29.85
CA GLY A 765 -19.81 -20.71 -30.32
C GLY A 765 -18.93 -19.86 -29.40
N ILE A 766 -18.64 -18.64 -29.83
CA ILE A 766 -17.84 -17.65 -29.11
C ILE A 766 -18.75 -16.52 -28.63
N VAL A 767 -18.91 -16.37 -27.32
CA VAL A 767 -19.73 -15.29 -26.76
C VAL A 767 -19.00 -13.96 -26.89
N THR A 768 -19.60 -13.00 -27.60
CA THR A 768 -19.02 -11.68 -27.89
C THR A 768 -19.68 -10.54 -27.11
N LYS A 769 -20.92 -10.73 -26.62
CA LYS A 769 -21.61 -9.81 -25.71
C LYS A 769 -22.51 -10.59 -24.77
N MET A 770 -22.71 -10.08 -23.56
CA MET A 770 -23.62 -10.69 -22.59
C MET A 770 -24.35 -9.61 -21.80
N GLY A 771 -25.68 -9.71 -21.77
CA GLY A 771 -26.50 -9.03 -20.77
C GLY A 771 -26.53 -9.82 -19.48
N ILE A 772 -26.26 -9.18 -18.35
CA ILE A 772 -26.24 -9.79 -17.02
C ILE A 772 -26.94 -8.89 -16.00
N TRP A 773 -27.80 -9.47 -15.16
CA TRP A 773 -28.45 -8.72 -14.09
C TRP A 773 -27.48 -8.45 -12.93
N LEU A 774 -27.55 -7.23 -12.42
CA LEU A 774 -26.83 -6.74 -11.26
C LEU A 774 -27.75 -6.73 -10.03
N HIS A 775 -27.16 -6.62 -8.85
CA HIS A 775 -27.95 -6.47 -7.63
C HIS A 775 -28.28 -4.97 -7.45
N PRO A 776 -29.55 -4.56 -7.28
CA PRO A 776 -29.86 -3.19 -6.89
C PRO A 776 -29.18 -2.85 -5.58
N GLN A 777 -28.58 -1.66 -5.46
CA GLN A 777 -27.95 -1.21 -4.22
C GLN A 777 -29.01 -1.14 -3.11
N PRO A 778 -28.82 -1.83 -1.97
CA PRO A 778 -29.79 -1.83 -0.88
C PRO A 778 -29.61 -0.60 0.04
N GLN A 779 -30.62 -0.31 0.87
CA GLN A 779 -30.51 0.69 1.96
C GLN A 779 -29.69 0.19 3.15
N ALA A 780 -29.67 -1.12 3.36
CA ALA A 780 -28.96 -1.78 4.45
C ALA A 780 -28.44 -3.15 4.03
N TYR A 781 -27.33 -3.52 4.66
CA TYR A 781 -26.68 -4.82 4.54
C TYR A 781 -26.26 -5.30 5.93
N MET A 782 -26.47 -6.57 6.25
CA MET A 782 -25.91 -7.17 7.46
C MET A 782 -24.94 -8.28 7.09
N SER A 783 -23.68 -8.12 7.50
CA SER A 783 -22.67 -9.16 7.42
C SER A 783 -22.90 -10.17 8.54
N CYS A 784 -23.22 -11.42 8.20
CA CYS A 784 -23.54 -12.47 9.16
C CYS A 784 -22.49 -13.57 9.15
N THR A 785 -22.14 -14.05 10.33
CA THR A 785 -21.24 -15.19 10.55
C THR A 785 -21.87 -16.19 11.52
N PHE A 786 -21.68 -17.47 11.26
CA PHE A 786 -22.10 -18.55 12.14
C PHE A 786 -20.99 -19.61 12.25
N ASP A 787 -20.49 -19.81 13.47
CA ASP A 787 -19.37 -20.70 13.76
C ASP A 787 -19.80 -21.89 14.62
N MET A 788 -19.29 -23.09 14.29
CA MET A 788 -19.44 -24.29 15.11
C MET A 788 -18.10 -25.02 15.29
N PRO A 789 -17.78 -25.52 16.50
CA PRO A 789 -16.43 -25.92 16.87
C PRO A 789 -16.01 -27.33 16.43
N ASN A 790 -16.93 -28.24 16.09
CA ASN A 790 -16.61 -29.63 15.81
C ASN A 790 -16.65 -29.95 14.32
N PHE A 791 -15.87 -30.95 13.90
CA PHE A 791 -15.82 -31.43 12.53
C PHE A 791 -17.19 -31.94 12.05
N GLU A 792 -17.94 -32.63 12.92
CA GLU A 792 -19.24 -33.22 12.62
C GLU A 792 -20.37 -32.19 12.48
N ASP A 793 -20.17 -30.96 12.97
CA ASP A 793 -21.19 -29.92 12.98
C ASP A 793 -21.63 -29.48 11.57
N VAL A 794 -20.88 -29.85 10.52
CA VAL A 794 -21.25 -29.63 9.11
C VAL A 794 -22.61 -30.22 8.76
N GLU A 795 -23.00 -31.36 9.36
CA GLU A 795 -24.31 -31.96 9.15
C GLU A 795 -25.43 -30.99 9.56
N VAL A 796 -25.32 -30.47 10.78
CA VAL A 796 -26.29 -29.55 11.35
C VAL A 796 -26.29 -28.21 10.60
N ILE A 797 -25.11 -27.69 10.25
CA ILE A 797 -24.98 -26.48 9.43
C ILE A 797 -25.75 -26.63 8.12
N VAL A 798 -25.51 -27.73 7.39
CA VAL A 798 -26.16 -27.96 6.10
C VAL A 798 -27.67 -28.11 6.25
N ASP A 799 -28.15 -28.80 7.28
CA ASP A 799 -29.59 -28.97 7.51
C ASP A 799 -30.31 -27.68 7.91
N ILE A 800 -29.64 -26.82 8.68
CA ILE A 800 -30.15 -25.49 9.03
C ILE A 800 -30.22 -24.63 7.78
N PHE A 801 -29.07 -24.33 7.17
CA PHE A 801 -28.99 -23.36 6.09
C PHE A 801 -29.62 -23.88 4.81
N GLY A 802 -29.59 -25.18 4.56
CA GLY A 802 -30.27 -25.82 3.44
C GLY A 802 -31.79 -25.63 3.49
N SER A 803 -32.42 -25.76 4.67
CA SER A 803 -33.87 -25.49 4.79
C SER A 803 -34.17 -24.01 4.58
N LEU A 804 -33.35 -23.12 5.16
CA LEU A 804 -33.50 -21.67 5.03
C LEU A 804 -33.38 -21.18 3.57
N ARG A 805 -32.48 -21.79 2.80
CA ARG A 805 -32.32 -21.53 1.37
C ARG A 805 -33.53 -22.01 0.57
N ARG A 806 -34.10 -23.19 0.88
CA ARG A 806 -35.27 -23.76 0.18
C ARG A 806 -36.54 -22.96 0.40
N ASP A 807 -36.77 -22.51 1.63
CA ASP A 807 -38.00 -21.80 2.01
C ASP A 807 -37.95 -20.31 1.64
N GLY A 808 -36.80 -19.85 1.12
CA GLY A 808 -36.61 -18.48 0.66
C GLY A 808 -36.35 -17.47 1.78
N LEU A 809 -36.24 -17.91 3.03
CA LEU A 809 -35.84 -17.02 4.13
C LEU A 809 -34.46 -16.45 3.83
N LEU A 810 -33.50 -17.29 3.43
CA LEU A 810 -32.16 -16.86 3.03
C LEU A 810 -31.99 -16.91 1.50
N PRO A 811 -32.20 -15.81 0.76
CA PRO A 811 -32.26 -15.82 -0.71
C PRO A 811 -30.89 -15.88 -1.39
N ASN A 812 -29.80 -15.55 -0.69
CA ASN A 812 -28.44 -15.54 -1.21
C ASN A 812 -27.66 -16.82 -0.89
N THR A 813 -26.64 -17.11 -1.69
CA THR A 813 -25.72 -18.24 -1.47
C THR A 813 -25.05 -18.15 -0.11
N VAL A 814 -24.96 -19.28 0.59
CA VAL A 814 -24.21 -19.40 1.85
C VAL A 814 -22.84 -19.98 1.55
N TYR A 815 -21.80 -19.31 2.01
CA TYR A 815 -20.43 -19.80 1.93
C TYR A 815 -20.06 -20.48 3.26
N VAL A 816 -19.58 -21.71 3.17
CA VAL A 816 -19.13 -22.50 4.32
C VAL A 816 -17.70 -22.93 4.07
N SER A 817 -16.86 -22.80 5.09
CA SER A 817 -15.42 -23.01 5.02
C SER A 817 -14.94 -23.78 6.25
N ASN A 818 -13.93 -24.62 6.10
CA ASN A 818 -13.27 -25.20 7.25
C ASN A 818 -12.13 -24.29 7.76
N ILE A 819 -11.66 -24.55 8.98
CA ILE A 819 -10.55 -23.77 9.56
C ILE A 819 -9.28 -23.78 8.68
N VAL A 820 -8.98 -24.89 8.01
CA VAL A 820 -7.77 -25.04 7.20
C VAL A 820 -7.74 -24.05 6.02
N GLU A 821 -8.89 -23.81 5.40
CA GLU A 821 -9.01 -22.81 4.35
C GLU A 821 -8.68 -21.39 4.87
N TRP A 822 -9.22 -21.03 6.03
CA TRP A 822 -8.93 -19.74 6.68
C TRP A 822 -7.45 -19.60 7.07
N LEU A 823 -6.82 -20.68 7.51
CA LEU A 823 -5.38 -20.72 7.75
C LEU A 823 -4.58 -20.46 6.46
N GLY A 824 -5.08 -20.93 5.32
CA GLY A 824 -4.53 -20.64 4.00
C GLY A 824 -4.47 -19.16 3.65
N MET A 825 -5.44 -18.36 4.13
CA MET A 825 -5.45 -16.91 3.93
C MET A 825 -4.48 -16.14 4.83
N THR A 826 -4.10 -16.72 5.97
CA THR A 826 -3.34 -16.01 7.02
C THR A 826 -1.86 -16.35 7.06
N GLY A 827 -1.42 -17.50 6.54
CA GLY A 827 -0.02 -17.87 6.57
C GLY A 827 0.33 -19.17 5.83
N LYS A 828 1.60 -19.57 5.93
CA LYS A 828 2.06 -20.85 5.38
C LYS A 828 1.80 -21.97 6.38
N ARG A 829 1.41 -23.14 5.89
CA ARG A 829 1.31 -24.37 6.67
C ARG A 829 2.56 -24.64 7.50
N ALA A 830 3.76 -24.47 6.92
CA ALA A 830 5.03 -24.73 7.61
C ALA A 830 5.29 -23.82 8.83
N GLU A 831 4.55 -22.71 8.97
CA GLU A 831 4.60 -21.82 10.13
C GLU A 831 3.63 -22.27 11.24
N LEU A 832 2.53 -22.90 10.85
CA LEU A 832 1.49 -23.42 11.73
C LEU A 832 1.79 -24.85 12.23
N TRP A 833 2.37 -25.65 11.35
CA TRP A 833 2.75 -27.05 11.53
C TRP A 833 3.93 -27.40 10.59
N PRO A 834 5.17 -27.47 11.10
CA PRO A 834 6.35 -27.69 10.27
C PRO A 834 6.59 -29.15 9.89
N GLU A 835 5.91 -30.10 10.53
CA GLU A 835 6.12 -31.53 10.31
C GLU A 835 5.50 -32.03 8.99
N GLU A 836 5.96 -33.19 8.52
CA GLU A 836 5.34 -33.92 7.41
C GLU A 836 3.99 -34.54 7.84
N GLY A 837 3.04 -34.68 6.93
CA GLY A 837 1.70 -35.22 7.22
C GLY A 837 0.68 -34.18 7.72
N PRO A 838 -0.62 -34.47 7.77
CA PRO A 838 -1.65 -33.46 8.05
C PRO A 838 -1.53 -32.83 9.45
N ILE A 839 -2.06 -31.62 9.62
CA ILE A 839 -2.13 -30.94 10.92
C ILE A 839 -3.00 -31.78 11.86
N PRO A 840 -2.49 -32.19 13.04
CA PRO A 840 -3.25 -33.02 13.96
C PRO A 840 -4.39 -32.25 14.62
N ASP A 841 -5.49 -32.94 14.94
CA ASP A 841 -6.70 -32.33 15.52
C ASP A 841 -6.45 -31.51 16.79
N TRP A 842 -5.51 -31.93 17.64
CA TRP A 842 -5.18 -31.17 18.85
C TRP A 842 -4.59 -29.80 18.49
N ARG A 843 -3.79 -29.70 17.42
CA ARG A 843 -3.20 -28.44 16.96
C ARG A 843 -4.25 -27.58 16.26
N LEU A 844 -5.15 -28.18 15.48
CA LEU A 844 -6.30 -27.45 14.93
C LEU A 844 -7.16 -26.84 16.05
N ARG A 845 -7.41 -27.58 17.14
CA ARG A 845 -8.13 -27.05 18.31
C ARG A 845 -7.40 -25.91 19.03
N GLU A 846 -6.07 -25.92 19.08
CA GLU A 846 -5.30 -24.76 19.57
C GLU A 846 -5.48 -23.55 18.65
N LEU A 847 -5.36 -23.75 17.33
CA LEU A 847 -5.53 -22.69 16.34
C LEU A 847 -6.95 -22.11 16.33
N GLN A 848 -7.99 -22.93 16.55
CA GLN A 848 -9.37 -22.48 16.74
C GLN A 848 -9.47 -21.46 17.88
N LYS A 849 -8.82 -21.73 19.02
CA LYS A 849 -8.79 -20.82 20.18
C LYS A 849 -7.94 -19.57 19.93
N GLU A 850 -6.81 -19.72 19.26
CA GLU A 850 -5.93 -18.59 18.90
C GLU A 850 -6.63 -17.60 17.96
N LEU A 851 -7.44 -18.10 17.01
CA LEU A 851 -8.12 -17.30 16.00
C LEU A 851 -9.55 -16.88 16.38
N GLY A 852 -10.15 -17.53 17.38
CA GLY A 852 -11.55 -17.32 17.74
C GLY A 852 -12.54 -17.86 16.71
N PHE A 853 -12.19 -18.93 15.98
CA PHE A 853 -13.03 -19.55 14.96
C PHE A 853 -13.49 -20.96 15.34
N GLY A 854 -14.65 -21.34 14.81
CA GLY A 854 -15.08 -22.74 14.79
C GLY A 854 -14.21 -23.63 13.91
N TYR A 855 -14.50 -24.93 13.89
CA TYR A 855 -13.94 -25.80 12.84
C TYR A 855 -14.59 -25.46 11.50
N TRP A 856 -15.90 -25.16 11.54
CA TRP A 856 -16.67 -24.66 10.42
C TRP A 856 -17.07 -23.21 10.64
N ASN A 857 -16.84 -22.38 9.62
CA ASN A 857 -17.28 -21.00 9.56
C ASN A 857 -18.25 -20.84 8.39
N VAL A 858 -19.42 -20.28 8.70
CA VAL A 858 -20.47 -19.95 7.74
C VAL A 858 -20.53 -18.44 7.60
N LYS A 859 -20.50 -17.93 6.36
CA LYS A 859 -20.58 -16.51 6.07
C LYS A 859 -21.65 -16.22 5.01
N PHE A 860 -22.50 -15.24 5.29
CA PHE A 860 -23.57 -14.81 4.39
C PHE A 860 -23.98 -13.35 4.66
N GLY A 861 -24.60 -12.72 3.67
CA GLY A 861 -25.14 -11.37 3.77
C GLY A 861 -26.66 -11.35 3.87
N LEU A 862 -27.24 -10.36 4.53
CA LEU A 862 -28.65 -9.99 4.42
C LEU A 862 -28.76 -8.60 3.80
N TYR A 863 -29.66 -8.40 2.85
CA TYR A 863 -29.73 -7.19 2.02
C TYR A 863 -31.16 -6.64 1.97
N GLY A 864 -31.33 -5.33 2.07
CA GLY A 864 -32.64 -4.70 1.88
C GLY A 864 -32.85 -3.46 2.75
N ALA A 865 -34.11 -3.21 3.15
CA ALA A 865 -34.43 -2.15 4.10
C ALA A 865 -33.98 -2.53 5.51
N LYS A 866 -33.53 -1.53 6.29
CA LYS A 866 -32.95 -1.73 7.63
C LYS A 866 -33.82 -2.58 8.57
N ALA A 867 -35.11 -2.25 8.66
CA ALA A 867 -36.04 -2.97 9.52
C ALA A 867 -36.24 -4.44 9.08
N VAL A 868 -36.29 -4.67 7.76
CA VAL A 868 -36.46 -6.02 7.19
C VAL A 868 -35.22 -6.87 7.48
N VAL A 869 -34.03 -6.31 7.27
CA VAL A 869 -32.76 -7.00 7.54
C VAL A 869 -32.65 -7.39 9.02
N GLN A 870 -33.01 -6.48 9.94
CA GLN A 870 -32.98 -6.79 11.38
C GLN A 870 -33.99 -7.88 11.76
N SER A 871 -35.25 -7.77 11.32
CA SER A 871 -36.26 -8.80 11.60
C SER A 871 -35.90 -10.16 11.03
N HIS A 872 -35.27 -10.17 9.85
CA HIS A 872 -34.77 -11.41 9.25
C HIS A 872 -33.65 -12.04 10.11
N PHE A 873 -32.69 -11.25 10.59
CA PHE A 873 -31.65 -11.76 11.49
C PHE A 873 -32.21 -12.26 12.83
N ASP A 874 -33.20 -11.58 13.40
CA ASP A 874 -33.86 -12.00 14.64
C ASP A 874 -34.57 -13.35 14.47
N GLU A 875 -35.22 -13.56 13.32
CA GLU A 875 -35.85 -14.84 12.98
C GLU A 875 -34.82 -15.95 12.76
N LEU A 876 -33.70 -15.66 12.08
CA LEU A 876 -32.58 -16.61 11.95
C LEU A 876 -32.04 -17.03 13.32
N LYS A 877 -31.85 -16.06 14.23
CA LYS A 877 -31.41 -16.32 15.60
C LYS A 877 -32.40 -17.21 16.36
N ARG A 878 -33.71 -16.99 16.18
CA ARG A 878 -34.76 -17.82 16.77
C ARG A 878 -34.71 -19.26 16.24
N ILE A 879 -34.60 -19.44 14.92
CA ILE A 879 -34.55 -20.76 14.27
C ILE A 879 -33.29 -21.53 14.68
N ILE A 880 -32.12 -20.88 14.64
CA ILE A 880 -30.86 -21.49 15.06
C ILE A 880 -30.94 -21.91 16.53
N GLY A 881 -31.40 -21.03 17.42
CA GLY A 881 -31.55 -21.35 18.84
C GLY A 881 -32.50 -22.53 19.13
N GLN A 882 -33.47 -22.79 18.26
CA GLN A 882 -34.35 -23.96 18.36
C GLN A 882 -33.71 -25.24 17.82
N LYS A 883 -32.92 -25.14 16.75
CA LYS A 883 -32.32 -26.31 16.08
C LYS A 883 -31.04 -26.82 16.76
N VAL A 884 -30.32 -25.97 17.49
CA VAL A 884 -29.09 -26.35 18.23
C VAL A 884 -29.17 -26.01 19.73
N PRO A 885 -30.13 -26.57 20.48
CA PRO A 885 -30.28 -26.26 21.90
C PRO A 885 -29.08 -26.79 22.70
N GLY A 886 -28.33 -25.89 23.34
CA GLY A 886 -27.20 -26.25 24.21
C GLY A 886 -25.90 -26.60 23.49
N ALA A 887 -25.84 -26.51 22.15
CA ALA A 887 -24.58 -26.60 21.41
C ALA A 887 -23.78 -25.29 21.57
N GLU A 888 -22.46 -25.39 21.56
CA GLU A 888 -21.58 -24.23 21.48
C GLU A 888 -21.59 -23.72 20.03
N TYR A 889 -22.12 -22.51 19.81
CA TYR A 889 -22.11 -21.83 18.53
C TYR A 889 -21.97 -20.33 18.72
N HIS A 890 -21.47 -19.63 17.70
CA HIS A 890 -21.40 -18.17 17.67
C HIS A 890 -22.11 -17.65 16.43
N LEU A 891 -23.24 -16.94 16.62
CA LEU A 891 -23.95 -16.22 15.56
C LEU A 891 -23.73 -14.72 15.75
N GLN A 892 -23.15 -14.06 14.75
CA GLN A 892 -22.93 -12.61 14.77
C GLN A 892 -23.55 -11.96 13.53
N GLY A 893 -24.05 -10.74 13.71
CA GLY A 893 -24.66 -9.94 12.65
C GLY A 893 -24.23 -8.48 12.81
N HIS A 894 -23.53 -7.95 11.83
CA HIS A 894 -23.06 -6.56 11.80
C HIS A 894 -23.87 -5.79 10.77
N LEU A 895 -24.78 -4.93 11.23
CA LEU A 895 -25.69 -4.15 10.39
C LEU A 895 -25.04 -2.85 9.94
N PHE A 896 -25.06 -2.63 8.64
CA PHE A 896 -24.66 -1.39 7.96
C PHE A 896 -25.88 -0.82 7.24
N SER A 897 -26.08 0.48 7.30
CA SER A 897 -27.20 1.15 6.64
C SER A 897 -26.80 2.54 6.17
N GLY A 898 -27.35 2.99 5.04
CA GLY A 898 -27.23 4.38 4.61
C GLY A 898 -27.88 5.33 5.63
N GLU A 899 -27.35 6.55 5.72
CA GLU A 899 -27.92 7.63 6.54
C GLU A 899 -29.23 8.15 5.91
N ASP A 900 -30.20 8.54 6.74
CA ASP A 900 -31.49 9.12 6.32
C ASP A 900 -32.25 8.29 5.26
N ASP A 901 -32.30 6.97 5.43
CA ASP A 901 -32.96 6.02 4.51
C ASP A 901 -32.39 6.02 3.06
N LYS A 902 -31.19 6.57 2.87
CA LYS A 902 -30.48 6.50 1.59
C LYS A 902 -29.92 5.10 1.33
N LEU A 903 -29.53 4.88 0.07
CA LEU A 903 -28.81 3.68 -0.36
C LEU A 903 -27.46 3.58 0.35
N LEU A 904 -27.09 2.36 0.75
CA LEU A 904 -25.84 2.06 1.45
C LEU A 904 -24.68 2.06 0.45
N ASP A 905 -23.64 2.86 0.69
CA ASP A 905 -22.41 2.80 -0.09
C ASP A 905 -21.60 1.54 0.28
N ALA A 906 -21.24 0.73 -0.72
CA ALA A 906 -20.45 -0.49 -0.52
C ALA A 906 -19.07 -0.20 0.10
N ASN A 907 -18.47 0.96 -0.22
CA ASN A 907 -17.15 1.35 0.31
C ASN A 907 -17.21 1.85 1.76
N SER A 908 -18.40 2.11 2.30
CA SER A 908 -18.55 2.48 3.71
C SER A 908 -18.46 1.29 4.67
N ILE A 909 -18.40 0.07 4.13
CA ILE A 909 -18.45 -1.17 4.89
C ILE A 909 -17.01 -1.69 5.06
N PRO A 910 -16.46 -1.66 6.28
CA PRO A 910 -15.06 -2.01 6.51
C PRO A 910 -14.81 -3.51 6.32
N ASP A 911 -13.56 -3.84 6.00
CA ASP A 911 -13.09 -5.22 6.06
C ASP A 911 -13.12 -5.76 7.50
N PRO A 912 -13.46 -7.04 7.72
CA PRO A 912 -13.74 -8.09 6.72
C PRO A 912 -15.23 -8.21 6.34
N HIS A 913 -16.09 -7.24 6.67
CA HIS A 913 -17.54 -7.33 6.48
C HIS A 913 -17.99 -6.94 5.06
N GLY A 914 -17.22 -6.09 4.39
CA GLY A 914 -17.45 -5.65 3.01
C GLY A 914 -16.83 -6.58 1.95
N GLY A 915 -16.10 -5.99 1.01
CA GLY A 915 -15.44 -6.72 -0.07
C GLY A 915 -16.42 -7.36 -1.05
N PHE A 916 -16.12 -8.60 -1.46
CA PHE A 916 -16.90 -9.31 -2.47
C PHE A 916 -18.35 -9.62 -2.04
N PHE A 917 -18.68 -9.58 -0.74
CA PHE A 917 -20.05 -9.73 -0.25
C PHE A 917 -20.96 -8.55 -0.60
N VAL A 918 -20.38 -7.39 -0.92
CA VAL A 918 -21.10 -6.17 -1.34
C VAL A 918 -20.69 -5.72 -2.74
N GLY A 919 -20.12 -6.65 -3.52
CA GLY A 919 -19.76 -6.41 -4.92
C GLY A 919 -18.44 -5.68 -5.12
N VAL A 920 -17.63 -5.47 -4.08
CA VAL A 920 -16.32 -4.83 -4.18
C VAL A 920 -15.26 -5.89 -4.57
N PRO A 921 -14.62 -5.77 -5.75
CA PRO A 921 -13.64 -6.73 -6.24
C PRO A 921 -12.32 -6.66 -5.43
N SER A 922 -11.65 -7.79 -5.25
CA SER A 922 -10.36 -7.87 -4.56
C SER A 922 -9.44 -8.95 -5.15
N LEU A 923 -8.18 -8.99 -4.70
CA LEU A 923 -7.26 -10.13 -4.91
C LEU A 923 -6.89 -10.82 -3.58
N TRP A 924 -7.70 -10.61 -2.54
CA TRP A 924 -7.37 -10.97 -1.15
C TRP A 924 -7.12 -12.48 -0.94
N SER A 925 -7.82 -13.35 -1.67
CA SER A 925 -7.67 -14.81 -1.55
C SER A 925 -6.46 -15.39 -2.30
N LEU A 926 -5.80 -14.61 -3.16
CA LEU A 926 -4.68 -15.10 -3.98
C LEU A 926 -3.51 -15.71 -3.16
N PRO A 927 -3.15 -15.21 -1.96
CA PRO A 927 -2.11 -15.81 -1.14
C PRO A 927 -2.37 -17.26 -0.73
N MET A 928 -3.60 -17.77 -0.78
CA MET A 928 -3.96 -19.14 -0.38
C MET A 928 -3.13 -20.20 -1.10
N VAL A 929 -2.77 -19.99 -2.37
CA VAL A 929 -1.92 -20.93 -3.13
C VAL A 929 -0.51 -21.09 -2.56
N ARG A 930 -0.12 -20.22 -1.62
CA ARG A 930 1.18 -20.28 -0.93
C ARG A 930 1.13 -21.13 0.33
N TYR A 931 -0.03 -21.62 0.74
CA TYR A 931 -0.22 -22.36 2.00
C TYR A 931 0.78 -23.51 2.15
N ARG A 932 0.98 -24.33 1.12
CA ARG A 932 1.87 -25.50 1.16
C ARG A 932 3.34 -25.18 0.82
N LEU A 933 3.70 -23.91 0.59
CA LEU A 933 5.06 -23.56 0.24
C LEU A 933 6.01 -23.74 1.43
N PRO A 934 7.27 -24.14 1.17
CA PRO A 934 8.26 -24.25 2.23
C PRO A 934 8.50 -22.90 2.92
N LYS A 935 8.93 -22.95 4.19
CA LYS A 935 9.17 -21.76 5.01
C LYS A 935 10.27 -20.86 4.41
N GLU A 936 11.42 -21.46 4.10
CA GLU A 936 12.64 -20.72 3.70
C GLU A 936 13.05 -20.89 2.22
N LYS A 937 12.60 -21.96 1.55
CA LYS A 937 12.93 -22.21 0.14
C LYS A 937 11.97 -21.47 -0.81
N ALA A 938 12.46 -21.11 -1.99
CA ALA A 938 11.59 -20.69 -3.08
C ALA A 938 10.77 -21.90 -3.57
N GLY A 939 9.48 -21.70 -3.83
CA GLY A 939 8.58 -22.69 -4.39
C GLY A 939 7.51 -21.99 -5.23
N ILE A 940 6.75 -22.75 -6.01
CA ILE A 940 5.75 -22.22 -6.94
C ILE A 940 4.37 -22.63 -6.44
N GLY A 941 3.62 -21.68 -5.87
CA GLY A 941 2.31 -21.95 -5.31
C GLY A 941 1.28 -22.22 -6.40
N ALA A 942 0.57 -23.33 -6.29
CA ALA A 942 -0.46 -23.76 -7.22
C ALA A 942 -1.62 -24.41 -6.46
N HIS A 943 -2.77 -24.54 -7.12
CA HIS A 943 -3.89 -25.32 -6.62
C HIS A 943 -4.58 -26.09 -7.74
N ALA A 944 -5.26 -27.16 -7.38
CA ALA A 944 -6.16 -27.90 -8.23
C ALA A 944 -7.43 -28.25 -7.44
N ASP A 945 -8.58 -28.22 -8.10
CA ASP A 945 -9.86 -28.38 -7.40
C ASP A 945 -10.59 -29.66 -7.80
N TYR A 946 -11.15 -30.35 -6.81
CA TYR A 946 -12.17 -31.37 -7.01
C TYR A 946 -13.50 -30.88 -6.42
N SER A 947 -14.43 -30.48 -7.31
CA SER A 947 -15.65 -29.77 -6.91
C SER A 947 -16.96 -30.50 -7.25
N PRO A 948 -17.38 -31.54 -6.49
CA PRO A 948 -18.59 -32.30 -6.77
C PRO A 948 -19.86 -31.52 -6.40
N ILE A 949 -20.94 -31.80 -7.13
CA ILE A 949 -22.30 -31.37 -6.76
C ILE A 949 -22.87 -32.42 -5.80
N ILE A 950 -23.25 -31.98 -4.61
CA ILE A 950 -23.80 -32.85 -3.55
C ILE A 950 -25.19 -32.33 -3.17
N PRO A 951 -26.18 -33.20 -2.91
CA PRO A 951 -27.46 -32.77 -2.33
C PRO A 951 -27.26 -31.93 -1.05
N SER A 952 -28.12 -30.94 -0.85
CA SER A 952 -28.12 -30.11 0.37
C SER A 952 -28.78 -30.88 1.52
N ASP A 953 -28.09 -31.92 1.96
CA ASP A 953 -28.43 -32.90 3.01
C ASP A 953 -27.23 -33.08 3.94
N GLY A 954 -27.41 -32.79 5.23
CA GLY A 954 -26.30 -32.73 6.17
C GLY A 954 -25.54 -34.04 6.32
N LYS A 955 -26.27 -35.17 6.32
CA LYS A 955 -25.68 -36.50 6.47
C LYS A 955 -24.81 -36.86 5.27
N MET A 956 -25.33 -36.67 4.04
CA MET A 956 -24.55 -36.93 2.82
C MET A 956 -23.29 -36.07 2.75
N VAL A 957 -23.38 -34.81 3.19
CA VAL A 957 -22.23 -33.90 3.20
C VAL A 957 -21.21 -34.35 4.25
N LEU A 958 -21.62 -34.69 5.47
CA LEU A 958 -20.73 -35.21 6.49
C LEU A 958 -20.01 -36.49 6.04
N GLU A 959 -20.73 -37.43 5.42
CA GLU A 959 -20.15 -38.66 4.85
C GLU A 959 -19.11 -38.33 3.76
N TRP A 960 -19.39 -37.35 2.90
CA TRP A 960 -18.46 -36.88 1.89
C TRP A 960 -17.22 -36.23 2.50
N VAL A 961 -17.38 -35.32 3.46
CA VAL A 961 -16.23 -34.63 4.09
C VAL A 961 -15.35 -35.64 4.82
N LYS A 962 -15.92 -36.64 5.52
CA LYS A 962 -15.15 -37.75 6.11
C LYS A 962 -14.35 -38.51 5.05
N THR A 963 -14.96 -38.81 3.92
CA THR A 963 -14.31 -39.51 2.80
C THR A 963 -13.16 -38.67 2.23
N ALA A 964 -13.42 -37.39 1.94
CA ALA A 964 -12.43 -36.47 1.42
C ALA A 964 -11.25 -36.27 2.38
N ARG A 965 -11.54 -36.14 3.68
CA ARG A 965 -10.53 -36.07 4.75
C ARG A 965 -9.61 -37.28 4.72
N ASN A 966 -10.18 -38.48 4.74
CA ASN A 966 -9.41 -39.73 4.74
C ASN A 966 -8.50 -39.86 3.51
N ILE A 967 -8.97 -39.45 2.33
CA ILE A 967 -8.19 -39.48 1.08
C ILE A 967 -7.04 -38.47 1.12
N CYS A 968 -7.32 -37.22 1.51
CA CYS A 968 -6.29 -36.17 1.58
C CYS A 968 -5.24 -36.50 2.64
N GLU A 969 -5.68 -36.76 3.88
CA GLU A 969 -4.82 -36.96 5.03
C GLU A 969 -4.00 -38.26 4.92
N GLY A 970 -4.61 -39.33 4.39
CA GLY A 970 -3.92 -40.60 4.09
C GLY A 970 -2.80 -40.47 3.05
N ARG A 971 -2.78 -39.35 2.30
CA ARG A 971 -1.72 -38.99 1.35
C ARG A 971 -0.87 -37.80 1.81
N GLY A 972 -0.98 -37.41 3.09
CA GLY A 972 -0.18 -36.35 3.71
C GLY A 972 -0.61 -34.92 3.38
N PHE A 973 -1.81 -34.73 2.82
CA PHE A 973 -2.41 -33.42 2.56
C PHE A 973 -3.46 -33.08 3.62
N ASP A 974 -3.49 -31.83 4.05
CA ASP A 974 -4.58 -31.32 4.89
C ASP A 974 -5.89 -31.29 4.09
N LEU A 975 -7.02 -31.57 4.74
CA LEU A 975 -8.33 -31.31 4.14
C LEU A 975 -8.52 -29.80 4.08
N PHE A 976 -8.40 -29.23 2.89
CA PHE A 976 -8.59 -27.82 2.62
C PHE A 976 -9.85 -27.69 1.77
N CYS A 977 -10.96 -27.25 2.36
CA CYS A 977 -12.25 -27.28 1.68
C CYS A 977 -13.19 -26.14 2.06
N ASP A 978 -13.99 -25.78 1.07
CA ASP A 978 -15.10 -24.85 1.15
C ASP A 978 -16.33 -25.43 0.44
N PHE A 979 -17.49 -24.82 0.62
CA PHE A 979 -18.63 -25.09 -0.23
C PHE A 979 -19.63 -23.94 -0.30
N PHE A 980 -20.27 -23.86 -1.47
CA PHE A 980 -21.34 -22.89 -1.76
C PHE A 980 -22.68 -23.60 -1.69
N MET A 981 -23.54 -23.19 -0.76
CA MET A 981 -24.88 -23.76 -0.61
C MET A 981 -25.88 -23.05 -1.51
N HIS A 982 -26.35 -23.77 -2.53
CA HIS A 982 -27.54 -23.42 -3.30
C HIS A 982 -28.80 -23.90 -2.59
N GLU A 983 -29.96 -23.65 -3.20
CA GLU A 983 -31.26 -23.98 -2.61
C GLU A 983 -31.41 -25.49 -2.41
N ARG A 984 -30.91 -26.31 -3.33
CA ARG A 984 -31.19 -27.76 -3.35
C ARG A 984 -29.94 -28.64 -3.36
N HIS A 985 -28.79 -28.03 -3.59
CA HIS A 985 -27.50 -28.71 -3.66
C HIS A 985 -26.44 -27.78 -3.10
N LEU A 986 -25.25 -28.31 -2.89
CA LEU A 986 -24.06 -27.52 -2.67
C LEU A 986 -22.99 -27.91 -3.68
N ILE A 987 -22.12 -26.96 -3.99
CA ILE A 987 -20.89 -27.21 -4.71
C ILE A 987 -19.82 -27.33 -3.64
N PHE A 988 -19.41 -28.56 -3.34
CA PHE A 988 -18.30 -28.81 -2.45
C PHE A 988 -17.01 -28.55 -3.21
N VAL A 989 -16.05 -27.82 -2.65
CA VAL A 989 -14.75 -27.55 -3.28
C VAL A 989 -13.67 -28.12 -2.37
N ASN A 990 -13.05 -29.20 -2.81
CA ASN A 990 -11.81 -29.68 -2.20
C ASN A 990 -10.62 -29.07 -2.95
N MET A 991 -10.00 -28.05 -2.36
CA MET A 991 -8.91 -27.30 -2.98
C MET A 991 -7.57 -27.90 -2.55
N MET A 992 -6.91 -28.58 -3.47
CA MET A 992 -5.60 -29.16 -3.24
C MET A 992 -4.53 -28.11 -3.51
N VAL A 993 -4.05 -27.42 -2.46
CA VAL A 993 -2.94 -26.47 -2.56
C VAL A 993 -1.59 -27.18 -2.50
N PHE A 994 -0.69 -26.88 -3.44
CA PHE A 994 0.60 -27.55 -3.56
C PHE A 994 1.73 -26.64 -4.04
N ASP A 995 2.96 -27.04 -3.70
CA ASP A 995 4.16 -26.53 -4.37
C ASP A 995 4.35 -27.26 -5.70
N LYS A 996 4.10 -26.56 -6.81
CA LYS A 996 4.29 -27.08 -8.17
C LYS A 996 5.73 -27.47 -8.43
N ALA A 997 6.73 -26.84 -7.79
CA ALA A 997 8.13 -27.22 -7.97
C ALA A 997 8.47 -28.58 -7.34
N ASN A 998 7.59 -29.15 -6.51
CA ASN A 998 7.77 -30.45 -5.89
C ASN A 998 7.10 -31.57 -6.72
N PRO A 999 7.86 -32.48 -7.35
CA PRO A 999 7.29 -33.56 -8.16
C PRO A 999 6.39 -34.52 -7.38
N SER A 1000 6.70 -34.77 -6.10
CA SER A 1000 5.88 -35.63 -5.23
C SER A 1000 4.50 -35.02 -4.98
N HIS A 1001 4.45 -33.69 -4.78
CA HIS A 1001 3.18 -33.00 -4.61
C HIS A 1001 2.29 -33.13 -5.85
N ARG A 1002 2.82 -32.86 -7.06
CA ARG A 1002 2.05 -32.94 -8.31
C ARG A 1002 1.44 -34.32 -8.52
N LYS A 1003 2.22 -35.38 -8.32
CA LYS A 1003 1.74 -36.78 -8.38
C LYS A 1003 0.67 -37.08 -7.34
N THR A 1004 0.85 -36.56 -6.12
CA THR A 1004 -0.10 -36.78 -5.03
C THR A 1004 -1.43 -36.06 -5.28
N VAL A 1005 -1.40 -34.84 -5.82
CA VAL A 1005 -2.60 -34.08 -6.21
C VAL A 1005 -3.42 -34.85 -7.26
N ASP A 1006 -2.77 -35.39 -8.30
CA ASP A 1006 -3.46 -36.23 -9.28
C ASP A 1006 -4.07 -37.49 -8.64
N ALA A 1007 -3.33 -38.15 -7.74
CA ALA A 1007 -3.83 -39.34 -7.05
C ALA A 1007 -5.04 -39.03 -6.17
N ILE A 1008 -5.00 -37.94 -5.39
CA ILE A 1008 -6.14 -37.45 -4.59
C ILE A 1008 -7.33 -37.18 -5.51
N PHE A 1009 -7.12 -36.45 -6.61
CA PHE A 1009 -8.18 -36.14 -7.57
C PHE A 1009 -8.86 -37.42 -8.09
N ARG A 1010 -8.08 -38.42 -8.50
CA ARG A 1010 -8.60 -39.69 -9.04
C ARG A 1010 -9.33 -40.52 -7.99
N ASP A 1011 -8.84 -40.52 -6.75
CA ASP A 1011 -9.50 -41.20 -5.64
C ASP A 1011 -10.86 -40.55 -5.33
N LEU A 1012 -10.90 -39.21 -5.22
CA LEU A 1012 -12.14 -38.46 -5.04
C LEU A 1012 -13.10 -38.67 -6.22
N TYR A 1013 -12.59 -38.71 -7.44
CA TYR A 1013 -13.41 -39.04 -8.62
C TYR A 1013 -14.05 -40.41 -8.52
N ARG A 1014 -13.30 -41.45 -8.11
CA ARG A 1014 -13.83 -42.81 -7.93
C ARG A 1014 -14.93 -42.85 -6.88
N GLU A 1015 -14.70 -42.21 -5.73
CA GLU A 1015 -15.70 -42.11 -4.66
C GLU A 1015 -16.94 -41.32 -5.08
N GLY A 1016 -16.76 -40.21 -5.80
CA GLY A 1016 -17.85 -39.40 -6.35
C GLY A 1016 -18.69 -40.21 -7.33
N ARG A 1017 -18.05 -40.88 -8.30
CA ARG A 1017 -18.73 -41.71 -9.30
C ARG A 1017 -19.55 -42.84 -8.65
N GLN A 1018 -19.02 -43.51 -7.64
CA GLN A 1018 -19.74 -44.55 -6.91
C GLN A 1018 -21.02 -44.04 -6.24
N ARG A 1019 -21.04 -42.78 -5.80
CA ARG A 1019 -22.19 -42.12 -5.17
C ARG A 1019 -23.11 -41.40 -6.17
N GLY A 1020 -22.76 -41.41 -7.46
CA GLY A 1020 -23.47 -40.65 -8.49
C GLY A 1020 -23.22 -39.14 -8.42
N PHE A 1021 -22.16 -38.71 -7.73
CA PHE A 1021 -21.73 -37.31 -7.71
C PHE A 1021 -20.77 -37.04 -8.87
N SER A 1022 -20.96 -35.91 -9.53
CA SER A 1022 -20.07 -35.43 -10.58
C SER A 1022 -19.68 -33.98 -10.32
N LYS A 1023 -18.58 -33.55 -10.96
CA LYS A 1023 -18.06 -32.19 -10.82
C LYS A 1023 -18.90 -31.22 -11.64
N TYR A 1024 -19.14 -30.02 -11.10
CA TYR A 1024 -19.77 -28.95 -11.87
C TYR A 1024 -18.81 -28.29 -12.88
N ARG A 1025 -17.49 -28.40 -12.63
CA ARG A 1025 -16.40 -27.80 -13.42
C ARG A 1025 -15.16 -28.68 -13.34
N SER A 1026 -14.38 -28.72 -14.42
CA SER A 1026 -13.17 -29.56 -14.48
C SER A 1026 -12.00 -28.84 -15.12
N HIS A 1027 -10.80 -29.19 -14.64
CA HIS A 1027 -9.56 -28.80 -15.28
C HIS A 1027 -9.46 -29.45 -16.65
N ILE A 1028 -8.81 -28.78 -17.60
CA ILE A 1028 -8.63 -29.29 -18.98
C ILE A 1028 -8.08 -30.72 -19.05
N ASN A 1029 -7.19 -31.13 -18.14
CA ASN A 1029 -6.62 -32.48 -18.09
C ASN A 1029 -7.62 -33.57 -17.66
N TYR A 1030 -8.76 -33.18 -17.07
CA TYR A 1030 -9.76 -34.11 -16.54
C TYR A 1030 -11.14 -33.93 -17.16
N MET A 1031 -11.27 -33.16 -18.25
CA MET A 1031 -12.57 -32.91 -18.89
C MET A 1031 -13.19 -34.19 -19.46
N ASP A 1032 -12.41 -35.04 -20.12
CA ASP A 1032 -12.91 -36.32 -20.66
C ASP A 1032 -13.35 -37.27 -19.55
N LEU A 1033 -12.56 -37.33 -18.47
CA LEU A 1033 -12.84 -38.15 -17.30
C LEU A 1033 -14.17 -37.76 -16.63
N VAL A 1034 -14.41 -36.46 -16.47
CA VAL A 1034 -15.66 -35.95 -15.88
C VAL A 1034 -16.84 -36.15 -16.84
N ALA A 1035 -16.65 -35.90 -18.14
CA ALA A 1035 -17.68 -36.14 -19.15
C ALA A 1035 -18.08 -37.63 -19.23
N ASP A 1036 -17.15 -38.54 -18.97
CA ASP A 1036 -17.40 -39.97 -18.95
C ASP A 1036 -18.33 -40.42 -17.82
N ALA A 1037 -18.42 -39.66 -16.72
CA ALA A 1037 -19.37 -39.95 -15.63
C ALA A 1037 -20.84 -39.75 -16.03
N TYR A 1038 -21.12 -39.09 -17.16
CA TYR A 1038 -22.47 -38.91 -17.71
C TYR A 1038 -22.80 -40.06 -18.69
N ASP A 1039 -22.85 -41.27 -18.16
CA ASP A 1039 -22.89 -42.54 -18.92
C ASP A 1039 -24.29 -43.09 -19.22
N PHE A 1040 -25.35 -42.43 -18.74
CA PHE A 1040 -26.74 -42.86 -18.97
C PHE A 1040 -27.01 -43.13 -20.46
N ASN A 1041 -27.59 -44.31 -20.73
CA ASN A 1041 -27.94 -44.78 -22.07
C ASN A 1041 -26.76 -44.68 -23.07
N ASP A 1042 -25.61 -45.24 -22.66
CA ASP A 1042 -24.36 -45.30 -23.43
C ASP A 1042 -23.73 -43.91 -23.68
N HIS A 1043 -23.85 -43.00 -22.71
CA HIS A 1043 -23.48 -41.58 -22.85
C HIS A 1043 -24.34 -40.83 -23.88
N ALA A 1044 -25.66 -41.03 -23.86
CA ALA A 1044 -26.59 -40.40 -24.80
C ALA A 1044 -26.48 -38.86 -24.85
N TYR A 1045 -26.22 -38.23 -23.69
CA TYR A 1045 -25.99 -36.79 -23.60
C TYR A 1045 -24.80 -36.36 -24.48
N ARG A 1046 -23.64 -37.00 -24.31
CA ARG A 1046 -22.43 -36.71 -25.09
C ARG A 1046 -22.66 -36.93 -26.57
N ARG A 1047 -23.28 -38.06 -26.97
CA ARG A 1047 -23.58 -38.34 -28.38
C ARG A 1047 -24.49 -37.28 -29.00
N PHE A 1048 -25.47 -36.78 -28.26
CA PHE A 1048 -26.37 -35.72 -28.75
C PHE A 1048 -25.64 -34.39 -28.93
N VAL A 1049 -24.88 -33.94 -27.92
CA VAL A 1049 -24.12 -32.68 -28.00
C VAL A 1049 -23.04 -32.74 -29.08
N GLU A 1050 -22.41 -33.90 -29.27
CA GLU A 1050 -21.44 -34.13 -30.36
C GLU A 1050 -22.08 -34.03 -31.76
N ARG A 1051 -23.35 -34.44 -31.93
CA ARG A 1051 -24.08 -34.22 -33.19
C ARG A 1051 -24.35 -32.74 -33.44
N LEU A 1052 -24.73 -31.99 -32.39
CA LEU A 1052 -24.88 -30.54 -32.50
C LEU A 1052 -23.55 -29.88 -32.88
N LYS A 1053 -22.46 -30.29 -32.21
CA LYS A 1053 -21.11 -29.80 -32.46
C LYS A 1053 -20.69 -30.00 -33.92
N ASP A 1054 -20.86 -31.21 -34.46
CA ASP A 1054 -20.51 -31.49 -35.86
C ASP A 1054 -21.37 -30.69 -36.85
N THR A 1055 -22.60 -30.32 -36.45
CA THR A 1055 -23.50 -29.55 -37.30
C THR A 1055 -23.12 -28.06 -37.34
N VAL A 1056 -22.84 -27.44 -36.19
CA VAL A 1056 -22.53 -26.01 -36.10
C VAL A 1056 -21.06 -25.67 -36.34
N ASP A 1057 -20.19 -26.67 -36.29
CA ASP A 1057 -18.75 -26.56 -36.53
C ASP A 1057 -18.23 -27.78 -37.30
N PRO A 1058 -18.57 -27.90 -38.60
CA PRO A 1058 -18.24 -29.08 -39.41
C PRO A 1058 -16.73 -29.27 -39.58
N ASN A 1059 -15.96 -28.17 -39.54
CA ASN A 1059 -14.51 -28.20 -39.57
C ASN A 1059 -13.90 -28.44 -38.19
N GLY A 1060 -14.69 -28.49 -37.11
CA GLY A 1060 -14.23 -28.77 -35.75
C GLY A 1060 -13.12 -27.82 -35.28
N ILE A 1061 -13.24 -26.52 -35.55
CA ILE A 1061 -12.24 -25.50 -35.18
C ILE A 1061 -12.43 -24.94 -33.77
N LEU A 1062 -13.66 -24.85 -33.26
CA LEU A 1062 -13.90 -24.19 -31.97
C LEU A 1062 -13.59 -25.13 -30.80
N SER A 1063 -12.59 -24.76 -30.00
CA SER A 1063 -12.18 -25.35 -28.71
C SER A 1063 -12.39 -26.87 -28.58
N PRO A 1064 -11.78 -27.70 -29.45
CA PRO A 1064 -12.00 -29.15 -29.44
C PRO A 1064 -11.67 -29.78 -28.09
N GLY A 1065 -12.57 -30.63 -27.58
CA GLY A 1065 -12.40 -31.35 -26.32
C GLY A 1065 -12.82 -30.57 -25.07
N LYS A 1066 -13.25 -29.30 -25.18
CA LYS A 1066 -13.87 -28.57 -24.05
C LYS A 1066 -15.03 -29.39 -23.48
N GLN A 1067 -14.98 -29.66 -22.17
CA GLN A 1067 -15.90 -30.55 -21.44
C GLN A 1067 -16.10 -31.95 -22.07
N GLY A 1068 -15.07 -32.48 -22.74
CA GLY A 1068 -15.14 -33.78 -23.39
C GLY A 1068 -16.01 -33.83 -24.66
N ILE A 1069 -16.34 -32.67 -25.23
CA ILE A 1069 -17.08 -32.54 -26.49
C ILE A 1069 -16.07 -32.46 -27.64
N TRP A 1070 -15.94 -33.55 -28.39
CA TRP A 1070 -14.99 -33.65 -29.49
C TRP A 1070 -15.69 -33.61 -30.85
N PRO A 1071 -15.26 -32.70 -31.77
CA PRO A 1071 -15.68 -32.76 -33.17
C PRO A 1071 -15.27 -34.08 -33.80
N ALA A 1072 -16.03 -34.56 -34.79
CA ALA A 1072 -15.82 -35.84 -35.46
C ALA A 1072 -14.34 -36.14 -35.78
N ARG A 1073 -13.62 -35.16 -36.37
CA ARG A 1073 -12.22 -35.30 -36.78
C ARG A 1073 -11.23 -35.59 -35.63
N TYR A 1074 -11.56 -35.21 -34.40
CA TYR A 1074 -10.67 -35.34 -33.23
C TYR A 1074 -11.16 -36.34 -32.17
N ARG A 1075 -12.28 -37.04 -32.39
CA ARG A 1075 -12.80 -38.01 -31.41
C ARG A 1075 -11.83 -39.12 -31.03
N HIS A 1076 -10.91 -39.47 -31.92
CA HIS A 1076 -9.86 -40.47 -31.67
C HIS A 1076 -8.80 -40.00 -30.66
N LEU A 1077 -8.69 -38.69 -30.42
CA LEU A 1077 -7.77 -38.08 -29.44
C LEU A 1077 -8.37 -37.99 -28.03
N LYS A 1078 -9.65 -38.33 -27.87
CA LYS A 1078 -10.33 -38.38 -26.59
C LYS A 1078 -9.59 -39.35 -25.66
N GLU A 1079 -9.19 -38.87 -24.50
CA GLU A 1079 -8.52 -39.71 -23.50
C GLU A 1079 -9.53 -40.72 -22.95
N LYS A 1080 -9.15 -42.00 -22.96
CA LYS A 1080 -9.93 -43.07 -22.33
C LYS A 1080 -9.33 -43.36 -20.95
N LEU A 1081 -10.20 -43.69 -20.01
CA LEU A 1081 -9.85 -44.13 -18.66
C LEU A 1081 -8.97 -45.38 -18.67
#